data_AF-A0A0M0JZ25-F1
#
_entry.id   AF-A0A0M0JZ25-F1
#
_cell.length_a   1.000
_cell.length_b   1.000
_cell.length_c   1.000
_cell.angle_alpha   90.00
_cell.angle_beta   90.00
_cell.angle_gamma   90.00
#
_symmetry.space_group_name_H-M   'P 1'
#
loop_
_entity.id
_entity.type
_entity.pdbx_description
1 polymer ?
#
loop_
_entity_poly.entity_id
_entity_poly.type
_entity_poly.pdbx_seq_one_letter_code
_entity_poly.pdbx_strand_id
1 'polypeptide(L)'
;MAQPQALPAIVKSVLSGDSLLLMGRDASRGPPPEKLISLSGIAAPRMGSKTAADQPYAWASREFLRRQVLGKCVTFISEPPAGAPPAGNRGFGSVCLEDGTSLAVLVAVNGWAKARPGGPEDIVQAANAAEAQGIGLWAPGPSGDAVRDVKYAGSFEPEDLFKRFGSSPQPAIIEQVSNGSVLRVLLLPDFYQITLMLSGIQCGAIRRNEDGTEEAAPFAREARYFVETRLLHRDVQVSLEGMDKNGNLLGTVIHPAGNVSIELVKVGLARVVDWSAQVCPHAPALRQAERTAKEKRLRMWKDYVPPNHGGDMAEYVGRVVEIVSGDTLIVADQAGAEKRVSLSSLRCPRMGREPEPYAVESKELLRKLLIGKKVKVTPEYKRTFAAEGQPSQERTFATVTYNNDRNAATALLAEGLATVNRQGQSEERSSHFETLLETEEAARSAKKGMHSSAPPPKSSVTDLTTPDSRERAKRFLSSLQRQGLQRATVQFILNGARFKLLVGKENCLVTFVCAGVRCPMCTRRDTGVGGEPFGDEALTFARNLCFQRDVDIEVESVDKNGVFMGSLFLGEKGDYSVMLLEAGLAKRQLPAADRSPHAADLARAEDKAKSTGLKDAVPDGQKQVVELELTEICDGAHFYAHVATDSTVAALQEQIAASCGGNGDGGYEPKVGHTCCARFTADNEWYRAKVVSRTATEYTVFFLDYGNSDVVPKSRLKALDASLGPQMVSPQAVECRLAYLIANPPDDGAEGEEAARALSDAAWGKRVFARVEDRDAGVLLVTLLDDATGSVNEDLVSQGLLKVAKKFDKRAAPLVKGLQEKCDAAKTRRLGMWKYGDVDDDDEALDFGMNRVKKQLAAAATAPSSNPWKK
;
A
#
# COMPACT_ATOMS: atom_id res chain seq x y z
N MET A 1 -49.44 18.97 59.84
CA MET A 1 -49.01 19.48 58.52
C MET A 1 -47.61 20.05 58.69
N ALA A 2 -46.61 19.53 57.98
CA ALA A 2 -45.25 20.07 58.06
C ALA A 2 -45.23 21.50 57.50
N GLN A 3 -44.54 22.43 58.17
CA GLN A 3 -44.35 23.78 57.64
C GLN A 3 -43.65 23.72 56.27
N PRO A 4 -44.04 24.56 55.31
CA PRO A 4 -43.40 24.59 54.00
C PRO A 4 -41.93 25.02 54.15
N GLN A 5 -41.00 24.13 53.76
CA GLN A 5 -39.56 24.35 53.91
C GLN A 5 -39.02 25.19 52.74
N ALA A 6 -38.34 26.30 53.05
CA ALA A 6 -37.60 27.08 52.06
C ALA A 6 -36.31 26.34 51.66
N LEU A 7 -36.11 26.10 50.37
CA LEU A 7 -34.98 25.36 49.83
C LEU A 7 -34.09 26.26 48.97
N PRO A 8 -32.75 26.21 49.14
CA PRO A 8 -31.82 26.96 48.32
C PRO A 8 -31.65 26.31 46.93
N ALA A 9 -31.59 27.14 45.89
CA ALA A 9 -31.37 26.70 44.51
C ALA A 9 -30.62 27.76 43.69
N ILE A 10 -30.30 27.42 42.44
CA ILE A 10 -29.77 28.31 41.40
C ILE A 10 -30.77 28.32 40.24
N VAL A 11 -31.04 29.49 39.67
CA VAL A 11 -31.89 29.59 38.47
C VAL A 11 -31.10 29.10 37.26
N LYS A 12 -31.46 27.92 36.76
CA LYS A 12 -30.85 27.29 35.58
C LYS A 12 -31.35 27.93 34.28
N SER A 13 -32.66 28.12 34.14
CA SER A 13 -33.26 28.70 32.94
C SER A 13 -34.63 29.32 33.22
N VAL A 14 -35.07 30.20 32.30
CA VAL A 14 -36.35 30.92 32.38
C VAL A 14 -37.21 30.53 31.18
N LEU A 15 -38.30 29.81 31.42
CA LEU A 15 -39.16 29.26 30.35
C LEU A 15 -40.25 30.25 29.92
N SER A 16 -40.73 31.07 30.87
CA SER A 16 -41.80 32.06 30.69
C SER A 16 -41.57 33.18 31.71
N GLY A 17 -42.30 34.30 31.57
CA GLY A 17 -42.28 35.41 32.52
C GLY A 17 -42.74 35.06 33.95
N ASP A 18 -43.25 33.85 34.16
CA ASP A 18 -43.69 33.32 35.45
C ASP A 18 -43.16 31.91 35.76
N SER A 19 -42.26 31.35 34.95
CA SER A 19 -41.83 29.95 35.09
C SER A 19 -40.33 29.77 34.94
N LEU A 20 -39.71 29.14 35.93
CA LEU A 20 -38.27 29.02 36.11
C LEU A 20 -37.87 27.56 36.36
N LEU A 21 -36.78 27.12 35.75
CA LEU A 21 -36.14 25.85 36.08
C LEU A 21 -35.05 26.10 37.11
N LEU A 22 -35.22 25.51 38.29
CA LEU A 22 -34.28 25.61 39.40
C LEU A 22 -33.40 24.36 39.45
N MET A 23 -32.16 24.55 39.89
CA MET A 23 -31.17 23.48 40.06
C MET A 23 -30.60 23.53 41.49
N GLY A 24 -30.31 22.37 42.08
CA GLY A 24 -29.60 22.29 43.36
C GLY A 24 -28.23 22.97 43.34
N ARG A 25 -27.75 23.41 44.51
CA ARG A 25 -26.43 24.08 44.66
C ARG A 25 -25.24 23.09 44.67
N ASP A 26 -25.48 21.85 45.05
CA ASP A 26 -24.42 20.83 45.15
C ASP A 26 -24.29 20.05 43.84
N ALA A 27 -23.14 20.22 43.18
CA ALA A 27 -22.76 19.51 41.95
C ALA A 27 -21.67 18.44 42.18
N SER A 28 -21.31 18.14 43.44
CA SER A 28 -20.22 17.23 43.78
C SER A 28 -20.47 15.77 43.37
N ARG A 29 -21.75 15.37 43.26
CA ARG A 29 -22.17 14.00 42.91
C ARG A 29 -22.68 13.85 41.47
N GLY A 30 -22.38 14.82 40.60
CA GLY A 30 -22.87 14.88 39.21
C GLY A 30 -23.88 16.00 38.99
N PRO A 31 -24.64 15.99 37.85
CA PRO A 31 -25.65 17.00 37.57
C PRO A 31 -26.67 17.10 38.73
N PRO A 32 -26.85 18.28 39.36
CA PRO A 32 -27.76 18.43 40.49
C PRO A 32 -29.22 18.20 40.09
N PRO A 33 -30.11 17.85 41.05
CA PRO A 33 -31.53 17.71 40.77
C PRO A 33 -32.14 19.03 40.30
N GLU A 34 -33.10 18.93 39.40
CA GLU A 34 -33.81 20.07 38.79
C GLU A 34 -35.28 20.06 39.17
N LYS A 35 -35.87 21.26 39.34
CA LYS A 35 -37.29 21.42 39.63
C LYS A 35 -37.86 22.62 38.87
N LEU A 36 -38.95 22.40 38.14
CA LEU A 36 -39.67 23.46 37.43
C LEU A 36 -40.67 24.11 38.39
N ILE A 37 -40.52 25.41 38.64
CA ILE A 37 -41.40 26.21 39.50
C ILE A 37 -42.09 27.29 38.65
N SER A 38 -43.42 27.32 38.72
CA SER A 38 -44.23 28.45 38.29
C SER A 38 -44.52 29.36 39.49
N LEU A 39 -44.29 30.66 39.33
CA LEU A 39 -44.44 31.67 40.37
C LEU A 39 -45.91 31.77 40.81
N SER A 40 -46.15 31.51 42.10
CA SER A 40 -47.48 31.61 42.69
C SER A 40 -48.00 33.06 42.69
N GLY A 41 -49.31 33.23 42.57
CA GLY A 41 -49.98 34.54 42.64
C GLY A 41 -49.95 35.37 41.36
N ILE A 42 -49.19 34.98 40.33
CA ILE A 42 -49.14 35.70 39.04
C ILE A 42 -49.44 34.79 37.83
N ALA A 43 -49.71 35.43 36.70
CA ALA A 43 -49.84 34.81 35.38
C ALA A 43 -49.21 35.73 34.31
N ALA A 44 -48.11 35.28 33.72
CA ALA A 44 -47.46 35.98 32.61
C ALA A 44 -48.12 35.61 31.27
N PRO A 45 -47.98 36.45 30.21
CA PRO A 45 -48.38 36.05 28.87
C PRO A 45 -47.58 34.83 28.42
N ARG A 46 -48.27 33.93 27.71
CA ARG A 46 -47.69 32.64 27.30
C ARG A 46 -46.73 32.82 26.14
N MET A 47 -45.52 32.28 26.31
CA MET A 47 -44.60 32.01 25.20
C MET A 47 -45.26 31.06 24.19
N GLY A 48 -44.98 31.30 22.93
CA GLY A 48 -45.41 30.50 21.80
C GLY A 48 -44.65 29.20 21.68
N SER A 49 -45.00 28.44 20.66
CA SER A 49 -44.39 27.17 20.29
C SER A 49 -44.22 27.11 18.77
N LYS A 50 -43.80 25.96 18.23
CA LYS A 50 -43.76 25.75 16.78
C LYS A 50 -45.13 25.91 16.10
N THR A 51 -46.22 25.70 16.83
CA THR A 51 -47.59 25.67 16.29
C THR A 51 -48.45 26.83 16.79
N ALA A 52 -47.93 27.70 17.65
CA ALA A 52 -48.68 28.81 18.24
C ALA A 52 -47.77 30.02 18.42
N ALA A 53 -48.25 31.20 18.04
CA ALA A 53 -47.52 32.46 18.25
C ALA A 53 -47.41 32.82 19.74
N ASP A 54 -46.45 33.68 20.07
CA ASP A 54 -46.35 34.29 21.39
C ASP A 54 -47.61 35.12 21.68
N GLN A 55 -48.07 35.12 22.93
CA GLN A 55 -49.01 36.15 23.37
C GLN A 55 -48.29 37.52 23.39
N PRO A 56 -49.00 38.63 23.16
CA PRO A 56 -48.40 39.95 23.23
C PRO A 56 -47.60 40.14 24.52
N TYR A 57 -46.38 40.65 24.38
CA TYR A 57 -45.42 40.92 25.46
C TYR A 57 -44.87 39.68 26.19
N ALA A 58 -45.19 38.45 25.77
CA ALA A 58 -44.64 37.23 26.39
C ALA A 58 -43.11 37.20 26.35
N TRP A 59 -42.52 37.53 25.19
CA TRP A 59 -41.06 37.60 25.01
C TRP A 59 -40.42 38.62 25.94
N ALA A 60 -40.96 39.83 26.00
CA ALA A 60 -40.44 40.90 26.84
C ALA A 60 -40.52 40.54 28.34
N SER A 61 -41.64 39.93 28.76
CA SER A 61 -41.83 39.42 30.13
C SER A 61 -40.81 38.34 30.48
N ARG A 62 -40.58 37.35 29.59
CA ARG A 62 -39.53 36.32 29.76
C ARG A 62 -38.14 36.94 29.83
N GLU A 63 -37.80 37.85 28.91
CA GLU A 63 -36.49 38.48 28.84
C GLU A 63 -36.18 39.34 30.05
N PHE A 64 -37.18 40.06 30.57
CA PHE A 64 -37.07 40.79 31.84
C PHE A 64 -36.66 39.83 32.96
N LEU A 65 -37.45 38.77 33.19
CA LEU A 65 -37.17 37.82 34.26
C LEU A 65 -35.80 37.14 34.06
N ARG A 66 -35.49 36.69 32.83
CA ARG A 66 -34.20 36.08 32.47
C ARG A 66 -33.02 36.95 32.85
N ARG A 67 -33.02 38.23 32.47
CA ARG A 67 -31.93 39.16 32.78
C ARG A 67 -31.79 39.41 34.28
N GLN A 68 -32.90 39.40 35.01
CA GLN A 68 -32.89 39.64 36.45
C GLN A 68 -32.39 38.45 37.26
N VAL A 69 -32.66 37.20 36.84
CA VAL A 69 -32.50 36.05 37.75
C VAL A 69 -31.60 34.92 37.24
N LEU A 70 -31.28 34.86 35.94
CA LEU A 70 -30.53 33.74 35.38
C LEU A 70 -29.16 33.59 36.07
N GLY A 71 -28.85 32.36 36.52
CA GLY A 71 -27.63 32.02 37.24
C GLY A 71 -27.51 32.58 38.67
N LYS A 72 -28.52 33.33 39.17
CA LYS A 72 -28.52 33.81 40.55
C LYS A 72 -28.95 32.71 41.52
N CYS A 73 -28.43 32.80 42.73
CA CYS A 73 -28.88 32.00 43.87
C CYS A 73 -30.25 32.51 44.35
N VAL A 74 -31.16 31.57 44.62
CA VAL A 74 -32.52 31.84 45.08
C VAL A 74 -32.89 30.90 46.23
N THR A 75 -33.94 31.26 46.96
CA THR A 75 -34.67 30.37 47.87
C THR A 75 -36.08 30.20 47.36
N PHE A 76 -36.58 28.97 47.32
CA PHE A 76 -37.95 28.70 46.87
C PHE A 76 -38.72 27.85 47.88
N ILE A 77 -40.04 28.06 47.91
CA ILE A 77 -40.98 27.25 48.68
C ILE A 77 -41.92 26.59 47.68
N SER A 78 -42.00 25.27 47.71
CA SER A 78 -42.91 24.52 46.83
C SER A 78 -44.29 24.42 47.46
N GLU A 79 -45.31 24.80 46.71
CA GLU A 79 -46.71 24.70 47.11
C GLU A 79 -47.36 23.47 46.43
N PRO A 80 -48.21 22.71 47.15
CA PRO A 80 -48.96 21.63 46.55
C PRO A 80 -50.00 22.19 45.56
N PRO A 81 -50.17 21.58 44.37
CA PRO A 81 -51.21 22.00 43.43
C PRO A 81 -52.60 21.80 44.06
N ALA A 82 -53.47 22.81 43.96
CA ALA A 82 -54.82 22.76 44.52
C ALA A 82 -55.61 21.58 43.93
N GLY A 83 -55.92 20.57 44.75
CA GLY A 83 -56.83 19.47 44.40
C GLY A 83 -56.27 18.37 43.48
N ALA A 84 -54.96 18.33 43.20
CA ALA A 84 -54.35 17.30 42.35
C ALA A 84 -53.15 16.62 43.03
N PRO A 85 -52.89 15.32 42.78
CA PRO A 85 -51.64 14.69 43.21
C PRO A 85 -50.43 15.44 42.60
N PRO A 86 -49.27 15.50 43.29
CA PRO A 86 -48.10 16.20 42.78
C PRO A 86 -47.69 15.65 41.41
N ALA A 87 -47.91 16.45 40.37
CA ALA A 87 -47.67 16.07 38.98
C ALA A 87 -46.17 16.19 38.65
N GLY A 88 -45.38 15.22 39.10
CA GLY A 88 -43.96 15.08 38.72
C GLY A 88 -43.09 16.29 39.10
N ASN A 89 -42.19 16.68 38.19
CA ASN A 89 -41.14 17.66 38.44
C ASN A 89 -41.58 19.15 38.30
N ARG A 90 -42.89 19.39 38.14
CA ARG A 90 -43.49 20.71 37.94
C ARG A 90 -44.35 21.08 39.14
N GLY A 91 -44.13 22.27 39.70
CA GLY A 91 -44.90 22.76 40.84
C GLY A 91 -45.14 24.27 40.79
N PHE A 92 -46.05 24.74 41.65
CA PHE A 92 -46.20 26.15 41.97
C PHE A 92 -45.37 26.48 43.22
N GLY A 93 -44.99 27.74 43.37
CA GLY A 93 -44.27 28.16 44.57
C GLY A 93 -43.84 29.62 44.56
N SER A 94 -43.50 30.12 45.74
CA SER A 94 -42.84 31.42 45.92
C SER A 94 -41.32 31.27 45.74
N VAL A 95 -40.70 32.19 45.01
CA VAL A 95 -39.25 32.23 44.80
C VAL A 95 -38.74 33.62 45.16
N CYS A 96 -37.69 33.68 45.97
CA CYS A 96 -37.04 34.92 46.40
C CYS A 96 -35.55 34.91 46.05
N LEU A 97 -35.00 36.09 45.75
CA LEU A 97 -33.57 36.33 45.70
C LEU A 97 -32.97 36.27 47.12
N GLU A 98 -31.64 36.18 47.22
CA GLU A 98 -30.95 36.12 48.52
C GLU A 98 -31.10 37.39 49.36
N ASP A 99 -31.43 38.53 48.74
CA ASP A 99 -31.77 39.79 49.43
C ASP A 99 -33.22 39.84 49.95
N GLY A 100 -34.00 38.76 49.76
CA GLY A 100 -35.40 38.64 50.16
C GLY A 100 -36.41 39.12 49.11
N THR A 101 -35.97 39.66 47.97
CA THR A 101 -36.87 40.15 46.92
C THR A 101 -37.70 39.01 46.31
N SER A 102 -39.03 39.11 46.43
CA SER A 102 -39.97 38.16 45.80
C SER A 102 -39.99 38.35 44.28
N LEU A 103 -39.75 37.27 43.53
CA LEU A 103 -39.76 37.31 42.07
C LEU A 103 -41.15 37.59 41.51
N ALA A 104 -42.21 37.11 42.17
CA ALA A 104 -43.58 37.36 41.73
C ALA A 104 -43.94 38.85 41.85
N VAL A 105 -43.53 39.49 42.95
CA VAL A 105 -43.68 40.94 43.15
C VAL A 105 -42.83 41.72 42.15
N LEU A 106 -41.57 41.29 41.91
CA LEU A 106 -40.68 41.92 40.95
C LEU A 106 -41.24 41.93 39.52
N VAL A 107 -41.84 40.82 39.08
CA VAL A 107 -42.49 40.73 37.77
C VAL A 107 -43.76 41.56 37.72
N ALA A 108 -44.57 41.54 38.79
CA ALA A 108 -45.83 42.28 38.87
C ALA A 108 -45.62 43.81 38.88
N VAL A 109 -44.68 44.32 39.70
CA VAL A 109 -44.42 45.76 39.84
C VAL A 109 -43.87 46.39 38.55
N ASN A 110 -43.21 45.59 37.70
CA ASN A 110 -42.73 46.02 36.38
C ASN A 110 -43.76 45.79 35.27
N GLY A 111 -44.99 45.38 35.61
CA GLY A 111 -46.08 45.20 34.67
C GLY A 111 -45.92 44.00 33.73
N TRP A 112 -45.12 42.99 34.06
CA TRP A 112 -44.82 41.86 33.18
C TRP A 112 -45.70 40.62 33.41
N ALA A 113 -46.57 40.64 34.41
CA ALA A 113 -47.57 39.60 34.67
C ALA A 113 -48.83 40.18 35.32
N LYS A 114 -49.96 39.46 35.20
CA LYS A 114 -51.21 39.79 35.91
C LYS A 114 -51.26 39.06 37.25
N ALA A 115 -51.81 39.69 38.28
CA ALA A 115 -52.11 39.00 39.52
C ALA A 115 -53.25 37.98 39.32
N ARG A 116 -53.17 36.81 39.96
CA ARG A 116 -54.25 35.83 39.97
C ARG A 116 -55.34 36.23 40.97
N PRO A 117 -56.63 35.93 40.69
CA PRO A 117 -57.71 36.16 41.65
C PRO A 117 -57.44 35.45 42.98
N GLY A 118 -57.56 36.17 44.10
CA GLY A 118 -57.29 35.64 45.43
C GLY A 118 -55.81 35.41 45.75
N GLY A 119 -54.89 36.01 44.97
CA GLY A 119 -53.45 35.97 45.24
C GLY A 119 -53.03 36.84 46.44
N PRO A 120 -51.75 36.74 46.87
CA PRO A 120 -51.19 37.56 47.95
C PRO A 120 -51.37 39.07 47.72
N GLU A 121 -51.65 39.81 48.81
CA GLU A 121 -52.03 41.22 48.75
C GLU A 121 -50.93 42.12 48.16
N ASP A 122 -49.67 41.85 48.49
CA ASP A 122 -48.49 42.55 47.97
C ASP A 122 -48.35 42.42 46.45
N ILE A 123 -48.60 41.22 45.90
CA ILE A 123 -48.60 40.96 44.46
C ILE A 123 -49.76 41.68 43.76
N VAL A 124 -50.96 41.65 44.36
CA VAL A 124 -52.15 42.31 43.82
C VAL A 124 -51.94 43.84 43.79
N GLN A 125 -51.45 44.42 44.88
CA GLN A 125 -51.14 45.85 44.95
C GLN A 125 -50.09 46.25 43.91
N ALA A 126 -49.01 45.47 43.76
CA ALA A 126 -47.97 45.72 42.77
C ALA A 126 -48.50 45.65 41.33
N ALA A 127 -49.33 44.66 41.00
CA ALA A 127 -49.92 44.52 39.67
C ALA A 127 -50.89 45.67 39.34
N ASN A 128 -51.73 46.08 40.31
CA ASN A 128 -52.67 47.19 40.15
C ASN A 128 -51.93 48.53 39.96
N ALA A 129 -50.81 48.74 40.67
CA ALA A 129 -49.97 49.92 40.49
C ALA A 129 -49.34 49.98 39.10
N ALA A 130 -48.86 48.84 38.59
CA ALA A 130 -48.31 48.73 37.25
C ALA A 130 -49.38 48.99 36.16
N GLU A 131 -50.62 48.52 36.38
CA GLU A 131 -51.76 48.79 35.50
C GLU A 131 -52.11 50.27 35.48
N ALA A 132 -52.20 50.91 36.64
CA ALA A 132 -52.49 52.35 36.75
C ALA A 132 -51.41 53.23 36.11
N GLN A 133 -50.15 52.79 36.12
CA GLN A 133 -49.02 53.50 35.49
C GLN A 133 -48.87 53.21 33.99
N GLY A 134 -49.60 52.24 33.44
CA GLY A 134 -49.49 51.87 32.03
C GLY A 134 -48.10 51.33 31.66
N ILE A 135 -47.49 50.51 32.52
CA ILE A 135 -46.16 49.93 32.26
C ILE A 135 -46.25 48.45 31.86
N GLY A 136 -45.30 48.00 31.04
CA GLY A 136 -45.23 46.62 30.57
C GLY A 136 -46.44 46.21 29.73
N LEU A 137 -47.21 45.24 30.21
CA LEU A 137 -48.45 44.73 29.58
C LEU A 137 -49.51 45.80 29.33
N TRP A 138 -49.45 46.88 30.09
CA TRP A 138 -50.42 47.96 30.12
C TRP A 138 -49.97 49.19 29.33
N ALA A 139 -48.80 49.12 28.68
CA ALA A 139 -48.26 50.23 27.91
C ALA A 139 -49.13 50.58 26.69
N PRO A 140 -49.31 51.88 26.38
CA PRO A 140 -50.09 52.31 25.22
C PRO A 140 -49.32 52.01 23.93
N GLY A 141 -49.84 51.10 23.10
CA GLY A 141 -49.26 50.75 21.80
C GLY A 141 -49.93 49.55 21.14
N PRO A 142 -49.70 49.31 19.83
CA PRO A 142 -50.24 48.15 19.13
C PRO A 142 -49.60 46.86 19.66
N SER A 143 -50.41 45.97 20.24
CA SER A 143 -49.97 44.71 20.84
C SER A 143 -49.31 43.75 19.83
N GLY A 144 -49.49 43.98 18.53
CA GLY A 144 -48.94 43.16 17.44
C GLY A 144 -47.41 43.24 17.34
N ASP A 145 -46.82 44.42 17.57
CA ASP A 145 -45.36 44.62 17.51
C ASP A 145 -44.63 43.95 18.68
N ALA A 146 -45.38 43.49 19.70
CA ALA A 146 -44.87 42.78 20.86
C ALA A 146 -44.79 41.26 20.67
N VAL A 147 -45.17 40.74 19.49
CA VAL A 147 -45.11 39.31 19.13
C VAL A 147 -43.96 39.10 18.15
N ARG A 148 -43.00 38.26 18.52
CA ARG A 148 -41.85 37.91 17.68
C ARG A 148 -42.25 36.93 16.56
N ASP A 149 -41.75 37.19 15.36
CA ASP A 149 -41.82 36.25 14.23
C ASP A 149 -40.66 35.26 14.28
N VAL A 150 -40.89 34.11 14.91
CA VAL A 150 -39.85 33.09 15.09
C VAL A 150 -39.75 32.21 13.85
N LYS A 151 -38.59 32.27 13.20
CA LYS A 151 -38.31 31.46 12.01
C LYS A 151 -37.70 30.14 12.46
N TYR A 152 -38.50 29.09 12.46
CA TYR A 152 -38.09 27.75 12.87
C TYR A 152 -37.40 26.99 11.72
N ALA A 153 -36.54 26.03 12.06
CA ALA A 153 -35.94 25.13 11.08
C ALA A 153 -37.00 24.53 10.14
N GLY A 154 -36.78 24.66 8.83
CA GLY A 154 -37.74 24.30 7.77
C GLY A 154 -38.50 25.50 7.17
N SER A 155 -38.49 26.69 7.80
CA SER A 155 -39.09 27.91 7.25
C SER A 155 -38.08 28.80 6.51
N PHE A 156 -36.83 28.38 6.40
CA PHE A 156 -35.74 29.07 5.71
C PHE A 156 -34.68 28.05 5.30
N GLU A 157 -33.90 28.38 4.27
CA GLU A 157 -32.75 27.58 3.84
C GLU A 157 -31.50 27.95 4.66
N PRO A 158 -30.82 26.98 5.30
CA PRO A 158 -29.59 27.24 6.07
C PRO A 158 -28.48 27.88 5.23
N GLU A 159 -28.41 27.54 3.94
CA GLU A 159 -27.43 28.12 3.00
C GLU A 159 -27.59 29.63 2.85
N ASP A 160 -28.83 30.12 2.79
CA ASP A 160 -29.10 31.55 2.63
C ASP A 160 -28.74 32.31 3.90
N LEU A 161 -28.96 31.70 5.06
CA LEU A 161 -28.53 32.23 6.34
C LEU A 161 -27.00 32.32 6.42
N PHE A 162 -26.29 31.29 5.95
CA PHE A 162 -24.83 31.28 5.88
C PHE A 162 -24.29 32.32 4.90
N LYS A 163 -24.89 32.46 3.70
CA LYS A 163 -24.53 33.51 2.73
C LYS A 163 -24.76 34.91 3.31
N ARG A 164 -25.82 35.10 4.09
CA ARG A 164 -26.19 36.40 4.68
C ARG A 164 -25.24 36.82 5.80
N PHE A 165 -24.96 35.94 6.75
CA PHE A 165 -24.19 36.30 7.95
C PHE A 165 -22.71 35.90 7.89
N GLY A 166 -22.40 34.81 7.19
CA GLY A 166 -21.06 34.22 7.13
C GLY A 166 -20.43 34.11 8.52
N SER A 167 -19.13 34.41 8.59
CA SER A 167 -18.37 34.41 9.85
C SER A 167 -18.48 35.70 10.66
N SER A 168 -19.43 36.60 10.32
CA SER A 168 -19.67 37.79 11.12
C SER A 168 -20.38 37.42 12.43
N PRO A 169 -19.88 37.82 13.60
CA PRO A 169 -20.54 37.56 14.88
C PRO A 169 -21.96 38.12 14.92
N GLN A 170 -22.94 37.28 15.25
CA GLN A 170 -24.34 37.63 15.43
C GLN A 170 -24.73 37.51 16.90
N PRO A 171 -25.46 38.50 17.46
CA PRO A 171 -26.02 38.38 18.80
C PRO A 171 -27.05 37.24 18.82
N ALA A 172 -26.99 36.39 19.84
CA ALA A 172 -27.84 35.23 19.93
C ALA A 172 -28.11 34.81 21.38
N ILE A 173 -29.13 33.98 21.56
CA ILE A 173 -29.48 33.35 22.83
C ILE A 173 -29.46 31.83 22.66
N ILE A 174 -28.81 31.12 23.57
CA ILE A 174 -28.84 29.65 23.58
C ILE A 174 -30.16 29.18 24.21
N GLU A 175 -31.07 28.64 23.40
CA GLU A 175 -32.39 28.19 23.86
C GLU A 175 -32.38 26.74 24.37
N GLN A 176 -31.50 25.89 23.82
CA GLN A 176 -31.40 24.49 24.24
C GLN A 176 -29.99 23.95 24.04
N VAL A 177 -29.58 23.02 24.89
CA VAL A 177 -28.34 22.25 24.75
C VAL A 177 -28.72 20.79 24.55
N SER A 178 -28.50 20.25 23.34
CA SER A 178 -28.79 18.85 23.04
C SER A 178 -27.70 17.93 23.58
N ASN A 179 -26.44 18.33 23.37
CA ASN A 179 -25.26 17.75 24.00
C ASN A 179 -24.17 18.84 24.09
N GLY A 180 -22.97 18.49 24.55
CA GLY A 180 -21.90 19.48 24.72
C GLY A 180 -21.46 20.22 23.44
N SER A 181 -21.73 19.70 22.24
CA SER A 181 -21.31 20.32 20.97
C SER A 181 -22.46 20.64 20.01
N VAL A 182 -23.72 20.44 20.40
CA VAL A 182 -24.91 20.68 19.58
C VAL A 182 -25.91 21.52 20.35
N LEU A 183 -26.16 22.72 19.85
CA LEU A 183 -26.92 23.77 20.52
C LEU A 183 -28.10 24.21 19.65
N ARG A 184 -29.20 24.58 20.29
CA ARG A 184 -30.28 25.33 19.66
C ARG A 184 -30.12 26.79 19.98
N VAL A 185 -29.98 27.58 18.93
CA VAL A 185 -29.58 28.98 19.02
C VAL A 185 -30.65 29.83 18.37
N LEU A 186 -31.04 30.90 19.05
CA LEU A 186 -31.91 31.93 18.52
C LEU A 186 -31.06 33.14 18.13
N LEU A 187 -30.90 33.38 16.83
CA LEU A 187 -30.19 34.53 16.30
C LEU A 187 -31.08 35.78 16.40
N LEU A 188 -30.49 36.88 16.86
CA LEU A 188 -31.11 38.20 17.00
C LEU A 188 -30.57 39.14 15.91
N PRO A 189 -31.34 40.17 15.52
CA PRO A 189 -32.71 40.50 15.98
C PRO A 189 -33.82 39.74 15.26
N ASP A 190 -33.52 39.03 14.17
CA ASP A 190 -34.52 38.48 13.24
C ASP A 190 -35.20 37.17 13.70
N PHE A 191 -34.87 36.68 14.89
CA PHE A 191 -35.45 35.49 15.55
C PHE A 191 -35.35 34.18 14.74
N TYR A 192 -34.23 33.95 14.06
CA TYR A 192 -33.95 32.64 13.44
C TYR A 192 -33.54 31.61 14.49
N GLN A 193 -34.29 30.52 14.60
CA GLN A 193 -33.96 29.42 15.50
C GLN A 193 -33.26 28.30 14.74
N ILE A 194 -31.94 28.21 14.89
CA ILE A 194 -31.07 27.25 14.22
C ILE A 194 -30.61 26.13 15.17
N THR A 195 -30.24 25.00 14.57
CA THR A 195 -29.40 24.00 15.22
C THR A 195 -27.95 24.29 14.83
N LEU A 196 -27.11 24.62 15.80
CA LEU A 196 -25.70 24.93 15.62
C LEU A 196 -24.85 23.78 16.17
N MET A 197 -23.95 23.26 15.34
CA MET A 197 -22.88 22.36 15.77
C MET A 197 -21.62 23.17 16.01
N LEU A 198 -21.00 23.01 17.19
CA LEU A 198 -19.75 23.67 17.51
C LEU A 198 -18.65 23.19 16.55
N SER A 199 -18.06 24.12 15.79
CA SER A 199 -17.02 23.82 14.84
C SER A 199 -15.72 23.37 15.53
N GLY A 200 -14.96 22.54 14.83
CA GLY A 200 -13.68 21.99 15.31
C GLY A 200 -13.76 20.92 16.39
N ILE A 201 -14.92 20.70 17.03
CA ILE A 201 -15.01 19.78 18.18
C ILE A 201 -16.16 18.77 18.08
N GLN A 202 -16.04 17.69 18.85
CA GLN A 202 -17.09 16.71 19.02
C GLN A 202 -17.16 16.26 20.49
N CYS A 203 -18.37 16.28 21.05
CA CYS A 203 -18.69 15.72 22.35
C CYS A 203 -19.32 14.33 22.24
N GLY A 204 -19.35 13.59 23.34
CA GLY A 204 -20.08 12.32 23.43
C GLY A 204 -21.58 12.49 23.09
N ALA A 205 -22.14 11.55 22.34
CA ALA A 205 -23.54 11.58 21.96
C ALA A 205 -24.45 11.17 23.14
N ILE A 206 -25.64 11.76 23.17
CA ILE A 206 -26.74 11.34 24.03
C ILE A 206 -27.85 10.89 23.09
N ARG A 207 -28.18 9.61 23.11
CA ARG A 207 -29.25 9.01 22.32
C ARG A 207 -30.46 8.78 23.21
N ARG A 208 -31.63 9.12 22.67
CA ARG A 208 -32.90 8.85 23.34
C ARG A 208 -33.55 7.66 22.66
N ASN A 209 -33.83 6.63 23.44
CA ASN A 209 -34.47 5.40 23.00
C ASN A 209 -35.99 5.61 22.87
N GLU A 210 -36.67 4.71 22.17
CA GLU A 210 -38.13 4.77 21.94
C GLU A 210 -38.95 4.68 23.24
N ASP A 211 -38.40 4.01 24.26
CA ASP A 211 -38.96 3.93 25.62
C ASP A 211 -38.77 5.22 26.45
N GLY A 212 -38.12 6.23 25.88
CA GLY A 212 -37.85 7.51 26.52
C GLY A 212 -36.59 7.54 27.38
N THR A 213 -35.86 6.43 27.52
CA THR A 213 -34.58 6.37 28.24
C THR A 213 -33.46 7.06 27.45
N GLU A 214 -32.49 7.67 28.16
CA GLU A 214 -31.33 8.32 27.53
C GLU A 214 -30.06 7.49 27.75
N GLU A 215 -29.52 6.93 26.67
CA GLU A 215 -28.19 6.33 26.64
C GLU A 215 -27.15 7.40 26.30
N ALA A 216 -26.20 7.61 27.19
CA ALA A 216 -25.19 8.65 27.05
C ALA A 216 -23.79 8.03 26.96
N ALA A 217 -23.01 8.45 25.98
CA ALA A 217 -21.60 8.11 25.91
C ALA A 217 -20.86 8.60 27.17
N PRO A 218 -19.71 8.01 27.53
CA PRO A 218 -18.90 8.47 28.67
C PRO A 218 -18.68 9.98 28.64
N PHE A 219 -18.88 10.64 29.79
CA PHE A 219 -18.75 12.09 29.97
C PHE A 219 -19.73 12.97 29.16
N ALA A 220 -20.66 12.39 28.37
CA ALA A 220 -21.59 13.18 27.55
C ALA A 220 -22.58 14.01 28.39
N ARG A 221 -23.11 13.44 29.48
CA ARG A 221 -24.00 14.15 30.42
C ARG A 221 -23.25 15.29 31.12
N GLU A 222 -21.99 15.07 31.49
CA GLU A 222 -21.13 16.11 32.06
C GLU A 222 -20.83 17.22 31.05
N ALA A 223 -20.57 16.88 29.78
CA ALA A 223 -20.35 17.84 28.72
C ALA A 223 -21.59 18.71 28.47
N ARG A 224 -22.78 18.11 28.44
CA ARG A 224 -24.06 18.84 28.35
C ARG A 224 -24.25 19.77 29.56
N TYR A 225 -24.06 19.24 30.77
CA TYR A 225 -24.16 20.01 32.01
C TYR A 225 -23.17 21.20 32.05
N PHE A 226 -21.95 20.99 31.58
CA PHE A 226 -20.91 22.01 31.51
C PHE A 226 -21.35 23.21 30.65
N VAL A 227 -21.98 22.95 29.50
CA VAL A 227 -22.50 23.99 28.61
C VAL A 227 -23.77 24.62 29.18
N GLU A 228 -24.70 23.82 29.70
CA GLU A 228 -25.97 24.32 30.24
C GLU A 228 -25.76 25.33 31.37
N THR A 229 -24.88 25.02 32.33
CA THR A 229 -24.58 25.91 33.47
C THR A 229 -23.90 27.23 33.08
N ARG A 230 -23.29 27.29 31.89
CA ARG A 230 -22.52 28.46 31.43
C ARG A 230 -23.25 29.30 30.41
N LEU A 231 -23.99 28.66 29.50
CA LEU A 231 -24.53 29.33 28.31
C LEU A 231 -26.05 29.26 28.16
N LEU A 232 -26.76 28.34 28.82
CA LEU A 232 -28.20 28.20 28.62
C LEU A 232 -28.91 29.52 28.96
N HIS A 233 -29.69 30.03 28.01
CA HIS A 233 -30.41 31.31 28.05
C HIS A 233 -29.50 32.53 28.25
N ARG A 234 -28.19 32.43 28.04
CA ARG A 234 -27.27 33.58 28.06
C ARG A 234 -27.18 34.26 26.69
N ASP A 235 -26.91 35.55 26.73
CA ASP A 235 -26.57 36.34 25.56
C ASP A 235 -25.14 35.99 25.11
N VAL A 236 -25.00 35.58 23.85
CA VAL A 236 -23.74 35.12 23.24
C VAL A 236 -23.58 35.73 21.86
N GLN A 237 -22.37 35.63 21.33
CA GLN A 237 -22.05 35.95 19.94
C GLN A 237 -21.81 34.64 19.18
N VAL A 238 -22.46 34.48 18.02
CA VAL A 238 -22.38 33.26 17.20
C VAL A 238 -21.84 33.63 15.83
N SER A 239 -20.80 32.92 15.39
CA SER A 239 -20.24 33.08 14.03
C SER A 239 -20.46 31.79 13.25
N LEU A 240 -21.00 31.88 12.03
CA LEU A 240 -21.23 30.72 11.17
C LEU A 240 -19.98 30.49 10.30
N GLU A 241 -19.53 29.25 10.23
CA GLU A 241 -18.23 28.90 9.62
C GLU A 241 -18.37 27.90 8.48
N GLY A 242 -19.46 27.14 8.46
CA GLY A 242 -19.77 26.25 7.36
C GLY A 242 -21.02 25.44 7.62
N MET A 243 -21.17 24.36 6.86
CA MET A 243 -22.28 23.43 6.95
C MET A 243 -21.79 22.00 6.75
N ASP A 244 -22.42 21.04 7.43
CA ASP A 244 -22.22 19.63 7.13
C ASP A 244 -23.03 19.19 5.90
N LYS A 245 -22.83 17.94 5.47
CA LYS A 245 -23.54 17.36 4.32
C LYS A 245 -25.06 17.23 4.52
N ASN A 246 -25.52 17.35 5.76
CA ASN A 246 -26.93 17.23 6.13
C ASN A 246 -27.59 18.61 6.30
N GLY A 247 -26.88 19.70 6.00
CA GLY A 247 -27.38 21.07 6.15
C GLY A 247 -27.32 21.61 7.58
N ASN A 248 -26.64 20.94 8.51
CA ASN A 248 -26.43 21.47 9.86
C ASN A 248 -25.35 22.56 9.83
N LEU A 249 -25.65 23.71 10.43
CA LEU A 249 -24.72 24.83 10.49
C LEU A 249 -23.59 24.55 11.50
N LEU A 250 -22.36 24.78 11.07
CA LEU A 250 -21.16 24.74 11.88
C LEU A 250 -20.81 26.16 12.31
N GLY A 251 -20.42 26.35 13.56
CA GLY A 251 -19.95 27.67 14.00
C GLY A 251 -19.40 27.70 15.41
N THR A 252 -18.87 28.87 15.76
CA THR A 252 -18.30 29.15 17.08
C THR A 252 -19.28 29.96 17.92
N VAL A 253 -19.35 29.64 19.22
CA VAL A 253 -20.08 30.43 20.23
C VAL A 253 -19.08 31.11 21.15
N ILE A 254 -19.14 32.45 21.20
CA ILE A 254 -18.29 33.30 22.02
C ILE A 254 -19.14 33.96 23.09
N HIS A 255 -18.75 33.76 24.35
CA HIS A 255 -19.25 34.51 25.50
C HIS A 255 -18.15 35.47 25.98
N PRO A 256 -18.45 36.58 26.66
CA PRO A 256 -17.40 37.45 27.23
C PRO A 256 -16.37 36.73 28.11
N ALA A 257 -16.74 35.59 28.70
CA ALA A 257 -15.85 34.73 29.50
C ALA A 257 -14.96 33.78 28.68
N GLY A 258 -15.16 33.67 27.36
CA GLY A 258 -14.35 32.83 26.47
C GLY A 258 -15.13 32.05 25.41
N ASN A 259 -14.38 31.28 24.62
CA ASN A 259 -14.89 30.38 23.60
C ASN A 259 -15.22 29.01 24.22
N VAL A 260 -16.49 28.60 24.14
CA VAL A 260 -16.96 27.35 24.76
C VAL A 260 -16.32 26.09 24.19
N SER A 261 -15.99 26.08 22.90
CA SER A 261 -15.35 24.93 22.24
C SER A 261 -13.96 24.69 22.82
N ILE A 262 -13.19 25.75 23.06
CA ILE A 262 -11.86 25.68 23.67
C ILE A 262 -11.95 25.18 25.11
N GLU A 263 -12.88 25.72 25.89
CA GLU A 263 -13.05 25.34 27.30
C GLU A 263 -13.49 23.88 27.45
N LEU A 264 -14.37 23.38 26.57
CA LEU A 264 -14.76 21.96 26.53
C LEU A 264 -13.58 21.03 26.25
N VAL A 265 -12.74 21.38 25.28
CA VAL A 265 -11.56 20.57 24.92
C VAL A 265 -10.51 20.62 26.03
N LYS A 266 -10.26 21.79 26.59
CA LYS A 266 -9.27 22.02 27.66
C LYS A 266 -9.52 21.18 28.90
N VAL A 267 -10.78 20.89 29.21
CA VAL A 267 -11.18 20.02 30.32
C VAL A 267 -11.35 18.56 29.91
N GLY A 268 -11.17 18.21 28.63
CA GLY A 268 -11.30 16.83 28.14
C GLY A 268 -12.74 16.32 28.05
N LEU A 269 -13.73 17.23 27.90
CA LEU A 269 -15.14 16.89 27.63
C LEU A 269 -15.47 16.82 26.13
N ALA A 270 -14.57 17.36 25.30
CA ALA A 270 -14.63 17.30 23.85
C ALA A 270 -13.27 16.91 23.27
N ARG A 271 -13.30 16.35 22.06
CA ARG A 271 -12.11 16.13 21.22
C ARG A 271 -12.18 16.96 19.96
N VAL A 272 -11.03 17.24 19.35
CA VAL A 272 -10.94 17.99 18.10
C VAL A 272 -11.20 17.04 16.92
N VAL A 273 -12.04 17.47 15.99
CA VAL A 273 -12.38 16.69 14.78
C VAL A 273 -11.91 17.40 13.52
N ASP A 274 -11.12 16.70 12.69
CA ASP A 274 -10.41 17.30 11.56
C ASP A 274 -11.33 17.90 10.49
N TRP A 275 -12.46 17.25 10.19
CA TRP A 275 -13.35 17.69 9.11
C TRP A 275 -14.01 19.03 9.39
N SER A 276 -14.37 19.33 10.65
CA SER A 276 -14.94 20.64 11.02
C SER A 276 -13.89 21.62 11.53
N ALA A 277 -12.69 21.15 11.92
CA ALA A 277 -11.57 22.02 12.28
C ALA A 277 -11.03 22.79 11.05
N GLN A 278 -11.18 22.26 9.84
CA GLN A 278 -10.76 22.91 8.60
C GLN A 278 -11.46 24.25 8.34
N VAL A 279 -12.72 24.37 8.76
CA VAL A 279 -13.51 25.60 8.63
C VAL A 279 -13.47 26.46 9.89
N CYS A 280 -12.80 25.99 10.95
CA CYS A 280 -12.77 26.65 12.25
C CYS A 280 -11.55 27.59 12.37
N PRO A 281 -11.74 28.92 12.51
CA PRO A 281 -10.64 29.86 12.70
C PRO A 281 -9.80 29.59 13.96
N HIS A 282 -10.39 28.93 14.95
CA HIS A 282 -9.77 28.64 16.25
C HIS A 282 -9.14 27.24 16.33
N ALA A 283 -8.99 26.54 15.21
CA ALA A 283 -8.42 25.19 15.18
C ALA A 283 -7.06 25.06 15.90
N PRO A 284 -6.08 25.98 15.75
CA PRO A 284 -4.81 25.88 16.48
C PRO A 284 -4.99 25.91 18.00
N ALA A 285 -5.85 26.80 18.52
CA ALA A 285 -6.13 26.89 19.95
C ALA A 285 -6.84 25.64 20.48
N LEU A 286 -7.75 25.05 19.69
CA LEU A 286 -8.40 23.79 20.02
C LEU A 286 -7.39 22.63 20.13
N ARG A 287 -6.43 22.55 19.20
CA ARG A 287 -5.37 21.51 19.23
C ARG A 287 -4.47 21.65 20.46
N GLN A 288 -4.07 22.88 20.79
CA GLN A 288 -3.27 23.15 21.98
C GLN A 288 -4.03 22.75 23.26
N ALA A 289 -5.32 23.07 23.34
CA ALA A 289 -6.17 22.67 24.45
C ALA A 289 -6.28 21.14 24.56
N GLU A 290 -6.40 20.42 23.44
CA GLU A 290 -6.50 18.96 23.43
C GLU A 290 -5.19 18.30 23.90
N ARG A 291 -4.04 18.85 23.46
CA ARG A 291 -2.71 18.38 23.90
C ARG A 291 -2.58 18.49 25.41
N THR A 292 -2.95 19.63 25.98
CA THR A 292 -2.95 19.86 27.43
C THR A 292 -3.87 18.89 28.17
N ALA A 293 -5.04 18.57 27.61
CA ALA A 293 -5.99 17.63 28.21
C ALA A 293 -5.47 16.17 28.17
N LYS A 294 -4.79 15.79 27.08
CA LYS A 294 -4.12 14.48 26.93
C LYS A 294 -2.96 14.30 27.89
N GLU A 295 -2.07 15.29 27.99
CA GLU A 295 -0.93 15.29 28.91
C GLU A 295 -1.38 15.12 30.37
N LYS A 296 -2.47 15.80 30.75
CA LYS A 296 -3.07 15.71 32.09
C LYS A 296 -4.02 14.53 32.28
N ARG A 297 -4.23 13.70 31.25
CA ARG A 297 -5.14 12.54 31.26
C ARG A 297 -6.55 12.86 31.77
N LEU A 298 -7.10 14.00 31.33
CA LEU A 298 -8.40 14.48 31.82
C LEU A 298 -9.56 13.72 31.16
N ARG A 299 -10.50 13.22 31.97
CA ARG A 299 -11.81 12.68 31.56
C ARG A 299 -11.71 11.67 30.42
N MET A 300 -12.08 12.04 29.19
CA MET A 300 -12.04 11.13 28.03
C MET A 300 -10.62 10.65 27.70
N TRP A 301 -9.59 11.31 28.23
CA TRP A 301 -8.18 10.97 28.06
C TRP A 301 -7.58 10.22 29.26
N LYS A 302 -8.37 9.75 30.23
CA LYS A 302 -7.87 9.04 31.42
C LYS A 302 -7.00 7.82 31.07
N ASP A 303 -7.40 7.09 30.02
CA ASP A 303 -6.74 5.89 29.52
C ASP A 303 -5.86 6.18 28.29
N TYR A 304 -5.51 7.46 28.07
CA TYR A 304 -4.63 7.84 26.96
C TYR A 304 -3.24 7.25 27.16
N VAL A 305 -2.81 6.43 26.21
CA VAL A 305 -1.46 5.88 26.13
C VAL A 305 -0.69 6.68 25.08
N PRO A 306 0.38 7.40 25.45
CA PRO A 306 1.23 8.06 24.46
C PRO A 306 1.96 6.99 23.62
N PRO A 307 2.26 7.26 22.32
CA PRO A 307 3.02 6.35 21.48
C PRO A 307 4.37 5.99 22.13
N ASN A 308 4.73 4.71 22.13
CA ASN A 308 6.00 4.23 22.70
C ASN A 308 7.15 4.51 21.73
N HIS A 309 8.19 5.21 22.18
CA HIS A 309 9.39 5.53 21.39
C HIS A 309 10.62 4.69 21.79
N GLY A 310 10.43 3.62 22.57
CA GLY A 310 11.50 2.67 22.95
C GLY A 310 11.62 1.47 21.99
N GLY A 311 12.79 0.81 22.02
CA GLY A 311 13.04 -0.42 21.25
C GLY A 311 13.06 -0.20 19.74
N ASP A 312 12.26 -0.98 19.00
CA ASP A 312 12.12 -0.88 17.53
C ASP A 312 11.54 0.47 17.05
N MET A 313 11.01 1.28 17.97
CA MET A 313 10.48 2.63 17.72
C MET A 313 11.46 3.75 18.10
N ALA A 314 12.71 3.40 18.46
CA ALA A 314 13.75 4.38 18.72
C ALA A 314 14.18 5.10 17.44
N GLU A 315 14.58 6.36 17.59
CA GLU A 315 15.17 7.14 16.50
C GLU A 315 16.51 6.53 16.04
N TYR A 316 16.75 6.52 14.74
CA TYR A 316 18.03 6.08 14.19
C TYR A 316 18.41 6.84 12.93
N VAL A 317 19.72 6.83 12.63
CA VAL A 317 20.27 7.39 11.38
C VAL A 317 20.69 6.24 10.49
N GLY A 318 20.28 6.30 9.21
CA GLY A 318 20.65 5.29 8.23
C GLY A 318 20.73 5.85 6.82
N ARG A 319 21.17 5.02 5.88
CA ARG A 319 21.30 5.38 4.46
C ARG A 319 20.12 4.84 3.68
N VAL A 320 19.49 5.67 2.86
CA VAL A 320 18.40 5.21 1.98
C VAL A 320 18.98 4.38 0.84
N VAL A 321 18.57 3.12 0.76
CA VAL A 321 19.04 2.15 -0.24
C VAL A 321 18.02 1.89 -1.35
N GLU A 322 16.74 2.11 -1.08
CA GLU A 322 15.67 1.94 -2.06
C GLU A 322 14.49 2.86 -1.76
N ILE A 323 13.93 3.46 -2.81
CA ILE A 323 12.60 4.08 -2.79
C ILE A 323 11.60 3.12 -3.42
N VAL A 324 10.65 2.65 -2.62
CA VAL A 324 9.64 1.67 -3.04
C VAL A 324 8.50 2.39 -3.75
N SER A 325 7.94 3.43 -3.12
CA SER A 325 6.82 4.27 -3.59
C SER A 325 7.03 5.72 -3.16
N GLY A 326 6.09 6.60 -3.52
CA GLY A 326 6.13 8.03 -3.13
C GLY A 326 6.08 8.29 -1.62
N ASP A 327 5.79 7.29 -0.79
CA ASP A 327 5.73 7.39 0.67
C ASP A 327 6.53 6.29 1.39
N THR A 328 7.12 5.34 0.69
CA THR A 328 7.77 4.17 1.32
C THR A 328 9.19 4.00 0.79
N LEU A 329 10.11 3.80 1.72
CA LEU A 329 11.54 3.69 1.48
C LEU A 329 12.17 2.61 2.36
N ILE A 330 13.35 2.15 1.96
CA ILE A 330 14.16 1.21 2.72
C ILE A 330 15.44 1.92 3.16
N VAL A 331 15.70 1.87 4.46
CA VAL A 331 16.89 2.46 5.10
C VAL A 331 17.77 1.34 5.62
N ALA A 332 19.04 1.34 5.23
CA ALA A 332 20.05 0.49 5.83
C ALA A 332 20.70 1.22 7.02
N ASP A 333 20.83 0.53 8.15
CA ASP A 333 21.59 1.03 9.30
C ASP A 333 23.11 0.94 9.08
N GLN A 334 23.91 1.25 10.10
CA GLN A 334 25.37 1.18 10.02
C GLN A 334 25.91 -0.25 9.85
N ALA A 335 25.16 -1.26 10.30
CA ALA A 335 25.51 -2.67 10.14
C ALA A 335 25.05 -3.25 8.80
N GLY A 336 24.30 -2.47 8.00
CA GLY A 336 23.75 -2.89 6.71
C GLY A 336 22.39 -3.58 6.81
N ALA A 337 21.76 -3.61 8.00
CA ALA A 337 20.42 -4.17 8.15
C ALA A 337 19.38 -3.23 7.53
N GLU A 338 18.57 -3.75 6.60
CA GLU A 338 17.55 -3.00 5.87
C GLU A 338 16.23 -2.94 6.66
N LYS A 339 15.68 -1.74 6.85
CA LYS A 339 14.36 -1.50 7.46
C LYS A 339 13.45 -0.76 6.49
N ARG A 340 12.26 -1.31 6.25
CA ARG A 340 11.21 -0.67 5.45
C ARG A 340 10.41 0.31 6.30
N VAL A 341 10.29 1.55 5.83
CA VAL A 341 9.65 2.66 6.54
C VAL A 341 8.74 3.42 5.59
N SER A 342 7.52 3.75 6.06
CA SER A 342 6.59 4.63 5.35
C SER A 342 6.52 6.01 6.02
N LEU A 343 6.31 7.06 5.23
CA LEU A 343 6.15 8.43 5.75
C LEU A 343 4.85 8.55 6.54
N SER A 344 4.96 9.04 7.76
CA SER A 344 3.86 9.20 8.71
C SER A 344 2.80 10.20 8.26
N SER A 345 1.53 9.88 8.51
CA SER A 345 0.35 10.70 8.19
C SER A 345 0.26 11.18 6.73
N LEU A 346 0.94 10.52 5.80
CA LEU A 346 0.94 10.85 4.38
C LEU A 346 0.20 9.78 3.58
N ARG A 347 -0.46 10.19 2.49
CA ARG A 347 -1.00 9.32 1.47
C ARG A 347 -0.50 9.77 0.11
N CYS A 348 0.31 8.94 -0.52
CA CYS A 348 0.78 9.15 -1.89
C CYS A 348 -0.04 8.31 -2.90
N PRO A 349 -0.11 8.75 -4.17
CA PRO A 349 -0.69 7.95 -5.24
C PRO A 349 0.05 6.61 -5.40
N ARG A 350 -0.70 5.55 -5.69
CA ARG A 350 -0.17 4.18 -5.73
C ARG A 350 0.55 3.90 -7.04
N MET A 351 1.72 3.26 -6.96
CA MET A 351 2.49 2.88 -8.15
C MET A 351 1.88 1.71 -8.94
N GLY A 352 1.19 0.76 -8.28
CA GLY A 352 0.39 -0.30 -8.93
C GLY A 352 1.07 -1.07 -10.07
N ARG A 353 0.28 -1.82 -10.85
CA ARG A 353 0.66 -2.26 -12.21
C ARG A 353 0.42 -1.13 -13.21
N GLU A 354 -0.68 -0.40 -13.01
CA GLU A 354 -0.97 0.87 -13.63
C GLU A 354 -0.83 1.95 -12.54
N PRO A 355 0.16 2.84 -12.66
CA PRO A 355 0.35 3.90 -11.68
C PRO A 355 -0.84 4.86 -11.65
N GLU A 356 -1.28 5.23 -10.45
CA GLU A 356 -2.23 6.32 -10.26
C GLU A 356 -1.61 7.65 -10.75
N PRO A 357 -2.42 8.65 -11.14
CA PRO A 357 -1.93 9.97 -11.50
C PRO A 357 -0.94 10.53 -10.47
N TYR A 358 0.18 11.08 -10.92
CA TYR A 358 1.27 11.63 -10.10
C TYR A 358 2.09 10.60 -9.29
N ALA A 359 1.82 9.30 -9.37
CA ALA A 359 2.56 8.29 -8.60
C ALA A 359 4.05 8.23 -8.97
N VAL A 360 4.36 8.33 -10.26
CA VAL A 360 5.73 8.29 -10.79
C VAL A 360 6.51 9.52 -10.32
N GLU A 361 5.90 10.70 -10.42
CA GLU A 361 6.43 11.99 -9.99
C GLU A 361 6.71 12.02 -8.49
N SER A 362 5.78 11.45 -7.69
CA SER A 362 5.93 11.33 -6.24
C SER A 362 7.14 10.48 -5.87
N LYS A 363 7.26 9.31 -6.50
CA LYS A 363 8.40 8.40 -6.30
C LYS A 363 9.71 9.05 -6.76
N GLU A 364 9.69 9.74 -7.90
CA GLU A 364 10.86 10.35 -8.49
C GLU A 364 11.39 11.55 -7.70
N LEU A 365 10.49 12.37 -7.13
CA LEU A 365 10.89 13.43 -6.21
C LEU A 365 11.58 12.85 -4.98
N LEU A 366 10.99 11.82 -4.36
CA LEU A 366 11.56 11.18 -3.18
C LEU A 366 12.93 10.53 -3.48
N ARG A 367 13.08 9.92 -4.66
CA ARG A 367 14.36 9.38 -5.17
C ARG A 367 15.41 10.47 -5.26
N LYS A 368 15.15 11.57 -5.98
CA LYS A 368 16.11 12.69 -6.12
C LYS A 368 16.49 13.31 -4.77
N LEU A 369 15.54 13.36 -3.84
CA LEU A 369 15.77 13.91 -2.51
C LEU A 369 16.62 12.99 -1.64
N LEU A 370 16.38 11.68 -1.63
CA LEU A 370 16.86 10.81 -0.56
C LEU A 370 17.79 9.67 -0.99
N ILE A 371 17.73 9.18 -2.24
CA ILE A 371 18.45 7.95 -2.62
C ILE A 371 19.95 8.06 -2.34
N GLY A 372 20.50 7.08 -1.62
CA GLY A 372 21.91 7.04 -1.24
C GLY A 372 22.35 8.04 -0.17
N LYS A 373 21.47 8.93 0.31
CA LYS A 373 21.79 9.92 1.35
C LYS A 373 21.56 9.36 2.75
N LYS A 374 22.24 9.94 3.74
CA LYS A 374 21.98 9.68 5.17
C LYS A 374 20.74 10.46 5.60
N VAL A 375 19.83 9.79 6.28
CA VAL A 375 18.57 10.34 6.79
C VAL A 375 18.40 9.97 8.25
N LYS A 376 17.73 10.84 9.00
CA LYS A 376 17.28 10.58 10.37
C LYS A 376 15.83 10.09 10.30
N VAL A 377 15.59 8.91 10.85
CA VAL A 377 14.28 8.27 10.91
C VAL A 377 13.79 8.31 12.35
N THR A 378 12.62 8.93 12.55
CA THR A 378 11.94 8.99 13.84
C THR A 378 10.63 8.19 13.71
N PRO A 379 10.63 6.89 14.07
CA PRO A 379 9.42 6.07 14.06
C PRO A 379 8.36 6.66 14.99
N GLU A 380 7.10 6.69 14.54
CA GLU A 380 6.00 7.30 15.30
C GLU A 380 4.93 6.27 15.64
N TYR A 381 4.58 5.40 14.70
CA TYR A 381 3.60 4.35 14.92
C TYR A 381 3.75 3.17 13.99
N LYS A 382 3.09 2.04 14.30
CA LYS A 382 3.03 0.86 13.44
C LYS A 382 1.58 0.55 13.08
N ARG A 383 1.36 0.04 11.87
CA ARG A 383 0.04 -0.48 11.48
C ARG A 383 0.15 -1.85 10.86
N THR A 384 -0.76 -2.71 11.25
CA THR A 384 -0.91 -4.04 10.69
C THR A 384 -1.88 -4.00 9.53
N PHE A 385 -1.42 -4.43 8.36
CA PHE A 385 -2.24 -4.57 7.17
C PHE A 385 -2.48 -6.06 6.93
N ALA A 386 -3.74 -6.49 7.07
CA ALA A 386 -4.18 -7.81 6.66
C ALA A 386 -4.90 -7.68 5.31
N ALA A 387 -4.43 -8.38 4.29
CA ALA A 387 -5.16 -8.57 3.03
C ALA A 387 -5.77 -9.98 3.03
N GLU A 388 -6.97 -10.12 2.46
CA GLU A 388 -7.69 -11.39 2.40
C GLU A 388 -6.81 -12.48 1.74
N GLY A 389 -6.49 -13.55 2.48
CA GLY A 389 -5.62 -14.63 2.00
C GLY A 389 -4.11 -14.38 2.06
N GLN A 390 -3.63 -13.27 2.66
CA GLN A 390 -2.20 -13.00 2.88
C GLN A 390 -1.85 -12.82 4.36
N PRO A 391 -0.63 -13.18 4.79
CA PRO A 391 -0.18 -12.94 6.15
C PRO A 391 -0.17 -11.44 6.46
N SER A 392 -0.60 -11.09 7.68
CA SER A 392 -0.63 -9.72 8.15
C SER A 392 0.77 -9.10 8.11
N GLN A 393 0.93 -7.97 7.42
CA GLN A 393 2.19 -7.23 7.37
C GLN A 393 2.14 -6.02 8.28
N GLU A 394 3.05 -5.95 9.24
CA GLU A 394 3.26 -4.75 10.04
C GLU A 394 4.11 -3.74 9.25
N ARG A 395 3.68 -2.48 9.19
CA ARG A 395 4.45 -1.38 8.60
C ARG A 395 4.72 -0.31 9.63
N THR A 396 5.96 0.14 9.67
CA THR A 396 6.38 1.26 10.53
C THR A 396 6.22 2.57 9.78
N PHE A 397 5.55 3.53 10.42
CA PHE A 397 5.37 4.89 9.94
C PHE A 397 6.27 5.83 10.73
N ALA A 398 7.01 6.67 10.03
CA ALA A 398 8.02 7.53 10.63
C ALA A 398 8.09 8.89 9.97
N THR A 399 8.55 9.87 10.74
CA THR A 399 9.09 11.10 10.20
C THR A 399 10.50 10.85 9.67
N VAL A 400 10.76 11.21 8.42
CA VAL A 400 12.09 11.09 7.80
C VAL A 400 12.63 12.47 7.47
N THR A 401 13.78 12.80 8.07
CA THR A 401 14.45 14.09 7.88
C THR A 401 15.80 13.94 7.18
N TYR A 402 16.15 14.94 6.37
CA TYR A 402 17.39 15.00 5.59
C TYR A 402 17.95 16.43 5.55
N ASN A 403 19.23 16.60 5.18
CA ASN A 403 19.89 17.91 5.03
C ASN A 403 19.65 18.88 6.21
N ASN A 404 19.99 18.46 7.43
CA ASN A 404 19.78 19.25 8.66
C ASN A 404 18.29 19.59 8.88
N ASP A 405 17.49 18.56 9.18
CA ASP A 405 16.09 18.64 9.64
C ASP A 405 14.99 19.01 8.61
N ARG A 406 15.25 18.89 7.30
CA ARG A 406 14.15 18.99 6.31
C ARG A 406 13.31 17.72 6.30
N ASN A 407 12.00 17.85 6.46
CA ASN A 407 11.07 16.72 6.45
C ASN A 407 10.73 16.27 5.01
N ALA A 408 10.87 14.99 4.70
CA ALA A 408 10.56 14.43 3.39
C ALA A 408 9.06 14.51 3.05
N ALA A 409 8.18 14.35 4.04
CA ALA A 409 6.73 14.42 3.84
C ALA A 409 6.27 15.83 3.47
N THR A 410 6.83 16.88 4.10
CA THR A 410 6.52 18.27 3.73
C THR A 410 7.01 18.61 2.32
N ALA A 411 8.16 18.07 1.90
CA ALA A 411 8.66 18.27 0.53
C ALA A 411 7.72 17.70 -0.54
N LEU A 412 7.11 16.54 -0.30
CA LEU A 412 6.10 15.95 -1.20
C LEU A 412 4.80 16.77 -1.22
N LEU A 413 4.33 17.21 -0.05
CA LEU A 413 3.13 18.04 0.07
C LEU A 413 3.30 19.40 -0.60
N ALA A 414 4.47 20.03 -0.46
CA ALA A 414 4.75 21.35 -1.03
C ALA A 414 4.69 21.39 -2.57
N GLU A 415 4.91 20.25 -3.23
CA GLU A 415 4.76 20.08 -4.68
C GLU A 415 3.39 19.50 -5.09
N GLY A 416 2.49 19.26 -4.13
CA GLY A 416 1.18 18.67 -4.39
C GLY A 416 1.27 17.24 -4.92
N LEU A 417 2.27 16.46 -4.48
CA LEU A 417 2.46 15.06 -4.89
C LEU A 417 1.95 14.06 -3.84
N ALA A 418 1.34 14.55 -2.77
CA ALA A 418 0.78 13.74 -1.71
C ALA A 418 -0.38 14.48 -1.04
N THR A 419 -1.14 13.76 -0.22
CA THR A 419 -2.18 14.34 0.65
C THR A 419 -1.94 13.92 2.09
N VAL A 420 -2.32 14.76 3.05
CA VAL A 420 -2.32 14.37 4.45
C VAL A 420 -3.44 13.36 4.69
N ASN A 421 -3.11 12.24 5.31
CA ASN A 421 -4.08 11.23 5.71
C ASN A 421 -4.93 11.76 6.87
N ARG A 422 -6.24 11.95 6.61
CA ARG A 422 -7.22 12.55 7.55
C ARG A 422 -8.19 11.53 8.18
N GLN A 423 -8.06 10.24 7.89
CA GLN A 423 -8.99 9.21 8.40
C GLN A 423 -8.75 8.88 9.89
N GLY A 424 -9.84 8.78 10.67
CA GLY A 424 -9.94 8.00 11.92
C GLY A 424 -9.57 8.69 13.25
N GLN A 425 -10.57 8.86 14.12
CA GLN A 425 -10.51 9.57 15.42
C GLN A 425 -9.72 8.86 16.55
N SER A 426 -9.02 7.77 16.27
CA SER A 426 -8.29 6.93 17.24
C SER A 426 -6.89 6.53 16.77
N GLU A 427 -6.42 7.04 15.63
CA GLU A 427 -5.19 6.56 15.04
C GLU A 427 -3.98 7.40 15.44
N GLU A 428 -2.88 6.68 15.70
CA GLU A 428 -1.55 7.25 15.87
C GLU A 428 -1.16 8.03 14.61
N ARG A 429 -0.58 9.21 14.80
CA ARG A 429 -0.35 10.23 13.78
C ARG A 429 1.03 10.85 13.94
N SER A 430 1.41 11.68 12.96
CA SER A 430 2.69 12.36 13.00
C SER A 430 2.78 13.45 14.06
N SER A 431 3.95 13.56 14.68
CA SER A 431 4.31 14.66 15.57
C SER A 431 4.32 16.01 14.83
N HIS A 432 4.52 16.00 13.51
CA HIS A 432 4.52 17.18 12.64
C HIS A 432 3.19 17.41 11.89
N PHE A 433 2.09 16.82 12.35
CA PHE A 433 0.81 16.83 11.63
C PHE A 433 0.28 18.23 11.29
N GLU A 434 0.45 19.21 12.18
CA GLU A 434 0.05 20.60 11.93
C GLU A 434 0.82 21.22 10.76
N THR A 435 2.15 21.08 10.75
CA THR A 435 3.00 21.53 9.64
C THR A 435 2.65 20.84 8.32
N LEU A 436 2.28 19.54 8.36
CA LEU A 436 1.83 18.83 7.17
C LEU A 436 0.53 19.42 6.61
N LEU A 437 -0.45 19.73 7.47
CA LEU A 437 -1.72 20.35 7.06
C LEU A 437 -1.51 21.74 6.46
N GLU A 438 -0.69 22.58 7.10
CA GLU A 438 -0.34 23.91 6.60
C GLU A 438 0.34 23.84 5.22
N THR A 439 1.26 22.89 5.04
CA THR A 439 1.98 22.70 3.78
C THR A 439 1.03 22.23 2.66
N GLU A 440 0.10 21.32 2.96
CA GLU A 440 -0.90 20.88 1.97
C GLU A 440 -1.83 22.02 1.58
N GLU A 441 -2.29 22.83 2.53
CA GLU A 441 -3.19 23.95 2.24
C GLU A 441 -2.49 25.03 1.40
N ALA A 442 -1.21 25.28 1.64
CA ALA A 442 -0.39 26.14 0.79
C ALA A 442 -0.26 25.60 -0.64
N ALA A 443 -0.02 24.29 -0.81
CA ALA A 443 0.06 23.66 -2.12
C ALA A 443 -1.29 23.64 -2.87
N ARG A 444 -2.39 23.47 -2.13
CA ARG A 444 -3.77 23.54 -2.65
C ARG A 444 -4.11 24.96 -3.11
N SER A 445 -3.79 25.96 -2.31
CA SER A 445 -3.95 27.38 -2.66
C SER A 445 -3.12 27.74 -3.90
N ALA A 446 -1.92 27.18 -4.03
CA ALA A 446 -1.05 27.34 -5.19
C ALA A 446 -1.43 26.45 -6.40
N LYS A 447 -2.46 25.59 -6.29
CA LYS A 447 -2.92 24.66 -7.34
C LYS A 447 -1.79 23.79 -7.93
N LYS A 448 -0.89 23.30 -7.08
CA LYS A 448 0.25 22.46 -7.48
C LYS A 448 -0.13 20.98 -7.59
N GLY A 449 0.55 20.26 -8.49
CA GLY A 449 0.45 18.81 -8.64
C GLY A 449 -1.00 18.32 -8.73
N MET A 450 -1.36 17.41 -7.83
CA MET A 450 -2.70 16.81 -7.76
C MET A 450 -3.82 17.77 -7.33
N HIS A 451 -3.48 18.97 -6.85
CA HIS A 451 -4.46 20.03 -6.56
C HIS A 451 -4.68 20.98 -7.75
N SER A 452 -3.94 20.79 -8.84
CA SER A 452 -4.14 21.52 -10.08
C SER A 452 -5.39 21.05 -10.82
N SER A 453 -6.01 21.95 -11.58
CA SER A 453 -7.03 21.59 -12.57
C SER A 453 -6.44 21.09 -13.89
N ALA A 454 -5.11 21.15 -14.05
CA ALA A 454 -4.42 20.64 -15.23
C ALA A 454 -4.51 19.09 -15.28
N PRO A 455 -4.60 18.50 -16.49
CA PRO A 455 -4.57 17.05 -16.62
C PRO A 455 -3.24 16.50 -16.08
N PRO A 456 -3.25 15.32 -15.44
CA PRO A 456 -2.04 14.72 -14.91
C PRO A 456 -1.03 14.43 -16.03
N PRO A 457 0.28 14.48 -15.75
CA PRO A 457 1.31 14.15 -16.73
C PRO A 457 1.10 12.72 -17.23
N LYS A 458 1.11 12.54 -18.55
CA LYS A 458 1.12 11.21 -19.17
C LYS A 458 2.57 10.74 -19.30
N SER A 459 3.03 9.86 -18.43
CA SER A 459 4.35 9.23 -18.55
C SER A 459 4.28 8.01 -19.49
N SER A 460 4.24 8.25 -20.81
CA SER A 460 4.39 7.16 -21.78
C SER A 460 5.87 6.79 -21.92
N VAL A 461 6.35 5.87 -21.08
CA VAL A 461 7.69 5.29 -21.24
C VAL A 461 7.62 4.20 -22.30
N THR A 462 8.50 4.26 -23.30
CA THR A 462 8.60 3.19 -24.30
C THR A 462 9.38 2.02 -23.71
N ASP A 463 8.71 0.93 -23.37
CA ASP A 463 9.38 -0.27 -22.84
C ASP A 463 9.99 -1.10 -23.98
N LEU A 464 11.33 -1.16 -24.03
CA LEU A 464 12.11 -1.96 -24.96
C LEU A 464 12.66 -3.25 -24.30
N THR A 465 12.25 -3.56 -23.07
CA THR A 465 12.73 -4.73 -22.32
C THR A 465 11.92 -6.00 -22.61
N THR A 466 10.80 -5.88 -23.31
CA THR A 466 9.92 -7.02 -23.63
C THR A 466 10.39 -7.80 -24.87
N PRO A 467 10.16 -9.12 -24.93
CA PRO A 467 10.53 -9.94 -26.10
C PRO A 467 9.94 -9.44 -27.43
N ASP A 468 8.74 -8.87 -27.41
CA ASP A 468 8.07 -8.35 -28.61
C ASP A 468 8.70 -7.04 -29.13
N SER A 469 9.51 -6.38 -28.29
CA SER A 469 10.16 -5.10 -28.61
C SER A 469 11.56 -5.24 -29.20
N ARG A 470 12.04 -6.47 -29.48
CA ARG A 470 13.40 -6.74 -30.01
C ARG A 470 13.72 -5.95 -31.28
N GLU A 471 12.83 -5.99 -32.26
CA GLU A 471 13.00 -5.25 -33.52
C GLU A 471 12.90 -3.74 -33.32
N ARG A 472 12.11 -3.30 -32.33
CA ARG A 472 12.03 -1.90 -31.96
C ARG A 472 13.32 -1.43 -31.29
N ALA A 473 13.91 -2.21 -30.39
CA ALA A 473 15.18 -1.91 -29.74
C ALA A 473 16.31 -1.72 -30.75
N LYS A 474 16.41 -2.58 -31.78
CA LYS A 474 17.38 -2.43 -32.87
C LYS A 474 17.28 -1.08 -33.59
N ARG A 475 16.06 -0.56 -33.78
CA ARG A 475 15.83 0.76 -34.42
C ARG A 475 16.31 1.92 -33.56
N PHE A 476 16.35 1.77 -32.23
CA PHE A 476 16.83 2.80 -31.30
C PHE A 476 18.36 2.87 -31.24
N LEU A 477 19.08 1.82 -31.65
CA LEU A 477 20.55 1.78 -31.58
C LEU A 477 21.22 2.98 -32.25
N SER A 478 20.82 3.30 -33.48
CA SER A 478 21.43 4.41 -34.23
C SER A 478 21.15 5.78 -33.60
N SER A 479 20.03 5.95 -32.89
CA SER A 479 19.78 7.17 -32.11
C SER A 479 20.71 7.22 -30.89
N LEU A 480 20.74 6.13 -30.11
CA LEU A 480 21.52 6.06 -28.87
C LEU A 480 23.02 6.22 -29.11
N GLN A 481 23.57 5.60 -30.16
CA GLN A 481 24.98 5.75 -30.55
C GLN A 481 25.33 7.19 -30.95
N ARG A 482 24.50 7.83 -31.79
CA ARG A 482 24.76 9.19 -32.27
C ARG A 482 24.75 10.23 -31.16
N GLN A 483 24.02 9.97 -30.09
CA GLN A 483 23.93 10.90 -28.98
C GLN A 483 25.05 10.72 -27.94
N GLY A 484 25.90 9.70 -28.08
CA GLY A 484 27.04 9.46 -27.20
C GLY A 484 26.62 9.22 -25.74
N LEU A 485 27.21 9.97 -24.82
CA LEU A 485 26.96 9.85 -23.39
C LEU A 485 25.54 10.30 -23.01
N GLN A 486 24.75 9.37 -22.47
CA GLN A 486 23.33 9.55 -22.14
C GLN A 486 23.08 9.45 -20.64
N ARG A 487 22.26 10.35 -20.10
CA ARG A 487 21.76 10.24 -18.73
C ARG A 487 20.69 9.16 -18.64
N ALA A 488 20.87 8.20 -17.73
CA ALA A 488 19.91 7.15 -17.44
C ALA A 488 19.72 6.96 -15.94
N THR A 489 18.62 6.34 -15.54
CA THR A 489 18.37 5.94 -14.14
C THR A 489 18.29 4.43 -14.04
N VAL A 490 19.01 3.83 -13.10
CA VAL A 490 18.99 2.39 -12.86
C VAL A 490 17.67 1.98 -12.19
N GLN A 491 16.75 1.40 -12.96
CA GLN A 491 15.44 0.99 -12.46
C GLN A 491 15.47 -0.38 -11.78
N PHE A 492 16.32 -1.28 -12.29
CA PHE A 492 16.45 -2.64 -11.76
C PHE A 492 17.83 -3.22 -12.07
N ILE A 493 18.29 -4.15 -11.25
CA ILE A 493 19.56 -4.86 -11.44
C ILE A 493 19.25 -6.34 -11.62
N LEU A 494 19.55 -6.86 -12.82
CA LEU A 494 19.32 -8.26 -13.19
C LEU A 494 20.51 -9.15 -12.82
N ASN A 495 21.72 -8.59 -12.88
CA ASN A 495 22.98 -9.21 -12.46
C ASN A 495 24.01 -8.09 -12.18
N GLY A 496 25.16 -8.41 -11.59
CA GLY A 496 26.23 -7.45 -11.28
C GLY A 496 26.69 -6.60 -12.47
N ALA A 497 26.52 -7.04 -13.72
CA ALA A 497 26.82 -6.25 -14.92
C ALA A 497 25.61 -6.04 -15.86
N ARG A 498 24.38 -6.38 -15.44
CA ARG A 498 23.17 -6.33 -16.28
C ARG A 498 22.04 -5.56 -15.59
N PHE A 499 21.52 -4.54 -16.25
CA PHE A 499 20.62 -3.53 -15.68
C PHE A 499 19.36 -3.33 -16.53
N LYS A 500 18.28 -2.89 -15.90
CA LYS A 500 17.20 -2.19 -16.60
C LYS A 500 17.37 -0.70 -16.34
N LEU A 501 17.49 0.07 -17.41
CA LEU A 501 17.76 1.50 -17.36
C LEU A 501 16.63 2.28 -18.00
N LEU A 502 16.22 3.38 -17.37
CA LEU A 502 15.36 4.40 -17.99
C LEU A 502 16.26 5.46 -18.61
N VAL A 503 16.33 5.55 -19.93
CA VAL A 503 17.11 6.56 -20.64
C VAL A 503 16.30 7.85 -20.71
N GLY A 504 16.80 8.92 -20.09
CA GLY A 504 16.01 10.11 -19.82
C GLY A 504 15.58 10.86 -21.09
N LYS A 505 16.49 11.01 -22.06
CA LYS A 505 16.25 11.82 -23.26
C LYS A 505 15.30 11.16 -24.27
N GLU A 506 15.43 9.84 -24.44
CA GLU A 506 14.56 9.02 -25.31
C GLU A 506 13.31 8.50 -24.60
N ASN A 507 13.20 8.73 -23.28
CA ASN A 507 12.14 8.25 -22.40
C ASN A 507 11.78 6.77 -22.64
N CYS A 508 12.81 5.93 -22.72
CA CYS A 508 12.67 4.50 -23.01
C CYS A 508 13.34 3.64 -21.94
N LEU A 509 12.73 2.50 -21.66
CA LEU A 509 13.27 1.49 -20.75
C LEU A 509 14.04 0.46 -21.56
N VAL A 510 15.32 0.27 -21.24
CA VAL A 510 16.21 -0.64 -21.97
C VAL A 510 16.81 -1.70 -21.05
N THR A 511 17.09 -2.88 -21.59
CA THR A 511 17.96 -3.85 -20.92
C THR A 511 19.39 -3.56 -21.37
N PHE A 512 20.28 -3.28 -20.41
CA PHE A 512 21.65 -2.86 -20.65
C PHE A 512 22.64 -3.84 -20.00
N VAL A 513 23.74 -4.14 -20.66
CA VAL A 513 24.85 -4.93 -20.12
C VAL A 513 26.17 -4.20 -20.33
N CYS A 514 27.05 -4.25 -19.33
CA CYS A 514 28.39 -3.68 -19.46
C CYS A 514 29.20 -4.47 -20.49
N ALA A 515 29.67 -3.80 -21.53
CA ALA A 515 30.47 -4.41 -22.58
C ALA A 515 31.86 -4.79 -22.06
N GLY A 516 32.46 -5.84 -22.64
CA GLY A 516 33.84 -6.24 -22.34
C GLY A 516 34.06 -6.95 -21.00
N VAL A 517 33.02 -7.19 -20.20
CA VAL A 517 33.14 -7.88 -18.90
C VAL A 517 32.18 -9.08 -18.77
N ARG A 518 32.68 -10.19 -18.24
CA ARG A 518 31.91 -11.36 -17.79
C ARG A 518 31.71 -11.26 -16.29
N CYS A 519 30.50 -10.98 -15.87
CA CYS A 519 30.08 -11.05 -14.47
C CYS A 519 29.55 -12.45 -14.15
N PRO A 520 29.91 -13.06 -13.00
CA PRO A 520 29.32 -14.31 -12.55
C PRO A 520 27.80 -14.19 -12.43
N MET A 521 27.09 -15.30 -12.62
CA MET A 521 25.63 -15.33 -12.50
C MET A 521 25.22 -15.33 -11.03
N CYS A 522 24.37 -14.40 -10.61
CA CYS A 522 23.78 -14.42 -9.26
C CYS A 522 22.74 -15.54 -9.11
N THR A 523 22.45 -15.89 -7.86
CA THR A 523 21.41 -16.87 -7.53
C THR A 523 20.04 -16.35 -7.97
N ARG A 524 19.31 -17.16 -8.75
CA ARG A 524 17.95 -16.83 -9.17
C ARG A 524 16.95 -17.37 -8.17
N ARG A 525 16.54 -16.53 -7.22
CA ARG A 525 15.65 -16.91 -6.12
C ARG A 525 14.24 -17.30 -6.58
N ASP A 526 13.83 -16.85 -7.75
CA ASP A 526 12.57 -17.17 -8.42
C ASP A 526 12.59 -18.56 -9.08
N THR A 527 13.76 -19.01 -9.58
CA THR A 527 13.90 -20.30 -10.26
C THR A 527 14.66 -21.35 -9.44
N GLY A 528 15.14 -21.00 -8.24
CA GLY A 528 15.93 -21.90 -7.37
C GLY A 528 17.34 -22.23 -7.86
N VAL A 529 17.75 -21.68 -9.02
CA VAL A 529 19.05 -21.98 -9.65
C VAL A 529 20.16 -21.28 -8.87
N GLY A 530 21.08 -22.07 -8.32
CA GLY A 530 22.27 -21.59 -7.61
C GLY A 530 23.16 -20.71 -8.50
N GLY A 531 23.66 -19.61 -7.93
CA GLY A 531 24.58 -18.70 -8.62
C GLY A 531 25.97 -19.29 -8.82
N GLU A 532 26.72 -18.70 -9.75
CA GLU A 532 28.17 -18.88 -9.83
C GLU A 532 28.83 -18.22 -8.59
N PRO A 533 30.03 -18.69 -8.17
CA PRO A 533 30.78 -18.05 -7.10
C PRO A 533 30.90 -16.53 -7.31
N PHE A 534 30.70 -15.76 -6.24
CA PHE A 534 30.73 -14.30 -6.25
C PHE A 534 29.60 -13.59 -7.02
N GLY A 535 28.62 -14.33 -7.56
CA GLY A 535 27.50 -13.74 -8.30
C GLY A 535 26.58 -12.89 -7.41
N ASP A 536 26.29 -13.35 -6.19
CA ASP A 536 25.45 -12.60 -5.24
C ASP A 536 26.19 -11.40 -4.63
N GLU A 537 27.51 -11.50 -4.46
CA GLU A 537 28.39 -10.40 -4.08
C GLU A 537 28.45 -9.34 -5.18
N ALA A 538 28.56 -9.74 -6.45
CA ALA A 538 28.51 -8.83 -7.60
C ALA A 538 27.15 -8.11 -7.70
N LEU A 539 26.05 -8.81 -7.45
CA LEU A 539 24.71 -8.21 -7.39
C LEU A 539 24.59 -7.19 -6.25
N THR A 540 25.07 -7.54 -5.06
CA THR A 540 25.10 -6.64 -3.89
C THR A 540 25.98 -5.41 -4.15
N PHE A 541 27.14 -5.59 -4.79
CA PHE A 541 28.04 -4.51 -5.19
C PHE A 541 27.34 -3.51 -6.12
N ALA A 542 26.66 -4.01 -7.15
CA ALA A 542 25.85 -3.20 -8.06
C ALA A 542 24.74 -2.44 -7.31
N ARG A 543 24.00 -3.13 -6.42
CA ARG A 543 22.90 -2.54 -5.63
C ARG A 543 23.38 -1.37 -4.79
N ASN A 544 24.51 -1.53 -4.10
CA ASN A 544 25.08 -0.49 -3.25
C ASN A 544 25.61 0.73 -4.01
N LEU A 545 26.08 0.53 -5.25
CA LEU A 545 26.72 1.57 -6.05
C LEU A 545 25.80 2.33 -6.99
N CYS A 546 24.80 1.70 -7.60
CA CYS A 546 24.05 2.35 -8.68
C CYS A 546 22.53 2.15 -8.65
N PHE A 547 21.97 1.29 -7.79
CA PHE A 547 20.52 1.09 -7.77
C PHE A 547 19.74 2.38 -7.52
N GLN A 548 18.76 2.68 -8.39
CA GLN A 548 17.97 3.91 -8.40
C GLN A 548 18.77 5.22 -8.48
N ARG A 549 20.05 5.15 -8.85
CA ARG A 549 20.88 6.34 -9.07
C ARG A 549 20.85 6.74 -10.54
N ASP A 550 21.11 8.03 -10.76
CA ASP A 550 21.39 8.53 -12.09
C ASP A 550 22.82 8.14 -12.47
N VAL A 551 22.95 7.59 -13.66
CA VAL A 551 24.18 7.10 -14.26
C VAL A 551 24.28 7.66 -15.67
N ASP A 552 25.50 7.69 -16.20
CA ASP A 552 25.71 8.05 -17.58
C ASP A 552 26.07 6.78 -18.35
N ILE A 553 25.50 6.57 -19.53
CA ILE A 553 25.75 5.38 -20.35
C ILE A 553 26.20 5.76 -21.74
N GLU A 554 27.06 4.93 -22.31
CA GLU A 554 27.43 4.97 -23.71
C GLU A 554 27.04 3.63 -24.34
N VAL A 555 26.23 3.68 -25.41
CA VAL A 555 25.70 2.48 -26.06
C VAL A 555 26.55 2.15 -27.27
N GLU A 556 27.16 0.97 -27.27
CA GLU A 556 28.05 0.50 -28.35
C GLU A 556 27.31 -0.37 -29.35
N SER A 557 26.45 -1.28 -28.88
CA SER A 557 25.79 -2.28 -29.72
C SER A 557 24.46 -2.77 -29.13
N VAL A 558 23.72 -3.56 -29.90
CA VAL A 558 22.52 -4.28 -29.44
C VAL A 558 22.60 -5.73 -29.90
N ASP A 559 22.29 -6.67 -29.02
CA ASP A 559 22.27 -8.08 -29.37
C ASP A 559 21.00 -8.49 -30.14
N LYS A 560 20.94 -9.76 -30.58
CA LYS A 560 19.76 -10.31 -31.27
C LYS A 560 18.48 -10.30 -30.42
N ASN A 561 18.62 -10.21 -29.10
CA ASN A 561 17.53 -10.21 -28.13
C ASN A 561 17.12 -8.80 -27.68
N GLY A 562 17.66 -7.74 -28.29
CA GLY A 562 17.33 -6.36 -27.93
C GLY A 562 18.02 -5.85 -26.66
N VAL A 563 19.10 -6.51 -26.21
CA VAL A 563 19.91 -6.08 -25.07
C VAL A 563 21.01 -5.15 -25.57
N PHE A 564 21.04 -3.93 -25.05
CA PHE A 564 22.06 -2.94 -25.37
C PHE A 564 23.34 -3.24 -24.60
N MET A 565 24.49 -3.13 -25.26
CA MET A 565 25.80 -3.33 -24.68
C MET A 565 26.60 -2.03 -24.74
N GLY A 566 27.33 -1.70 -23.69
CA GLY A 566 28.25 -0.56 -23.70
C GLY A 566 28.80 -0.23 -22.32
N SER A 567 29.18 1.02 -22.11
CA SER A 567 29.86 1.47 -20.89
C SER A 567 28.91 2.24 -19.96
N LEU A 568 29.07 2.06 -18.64
CA LEU A 568 28.25 2.70 -17.61
C LEU A 568 29.15 3.47 -16.65
N PHE A 569 28.84 4.74 -16.42
CA PHE A 569 29.63 5.66 -15.62
C PHE A 569 28.85 6.15 -14.41
N LEU A 570 29.51 6.18 -13.25
CA LEU A 570 28.93 6.62 -11.97
C LEU A 570 29.39 8.05 -11.61
N GLY A 571 29.21 9.00 -12.54
CA GLY A 571 29.67 10.38 -12.39
C GLY A 571 31.18 10.44 -12.14
N GLU A 572 31.59 11.17 -11.10
CA GLU A 572 33.01 11.33 -10.73
C GLU A 572 33.71 10.03 -10.31
N LYS A 573 32.95 8.96 -10.01
CA LYS A 573 33.55 7.66 -9.64
C LYS A 573 34.13 6.90 -10.83
N GLY A 574 33.81 7.32 -12.06
CA GLY A 574 34.32 6.71 -13.29
C GLY A 574 33.50 5.51 -13.78
N ASP A 575 34.15 4.67 -14.59
CA ASP A 575 33.55 3.51 -15.25
C ASP A 575 33.25 2.38 -14.25
N TYR A 576 31.98 1.98 -14.21
CA TYR A 576 31.49 0.89 -13.38
C TYR A 576 32.16 -0.46 -13.70
N SER A 577 32.43 -0.73 -14.97
CA SER A 577 33.05 -1.99 -15.41
C SER A 577 34.47 -2.13 -14.87
N VAL A 578 35.21 -1.01 -14.86
CA VAL A 578 36.53 -0.91 -14.21
C VAL A 578 36.41 -1.19 -12.72
N MET A 579 35.45 -0.56 -12.03
CA MET A 579 35.24 -0.80 -10.60
C MET A 579 34.88 -2.26 -10.28
N LEU A 580 34.07 -2.89 -11.13
CA LEU A 580 33.66 -4.29 -10.97
C LEU A 580 34.84 -5.25 -11.16
N LEU A 581 35.73 -4.97 -12.12
CA LEU A 581 36.98 -5.72 -12.34
C LEU A 581 37.96 -5.53 -11.19
N GLU A 582 38.19 -4.28 -10.74
CA GLU A 582 39.07 -3.99 -9.61
C GLU A 582 38.60 -4.67 -8.31
N ALA A 583 37.29 -4.80 -8.12
CA ALA A 583 36.69 -5.51 -7.00
C ALA A 583 36.79 -7.05 -7.12
N GLY A 584 37.34 -7.59 -8.21
CA GLY A 584 37.45 -9.03 -8.45
C GLY A 584 36.10 -9.73 -8.69
N LEU A 585 35.04 -8.98 -9.00
CA LEU A 585 33.67 -9.48 -9.15
C LEU A 585 33.28 -9.70 -10.62
N ALA A 586 34.23 -9.54 -11.55
CA ALA A 586 34.08 -9.84 -12.97
C ALA A 586 35.45 -10.18 -13.60
N LYS A 587 35.43 -10.69 -14.83
CA LYS A 587 36.62 -10.87 -15.69
C LYS A 587 36.44 -10.20 -17.03
N ARG A 588 37.55 -9.88 -17.71
CA ARG A 588 37.49 -9.41 -19.10
C ARG A 588 36.95 -10.51 -20.02
N GLN A 589 36.01 -10.13 -20.89
CA GLN A 589 35.46 -11.03 -21.89
C GLN A 589 36.15 -10.82 -23.24
N LEU A 590 37.12 -11.65 -23.60
CA LEU A 590 37.84 -11.55 -24.86
C LEU A 590 37.07 -12.25 -26.01
N PRO A 591 37.08 -11.72 -27.26
CA PRO A 591 37.76 -10.51 -27.72
C PRO A 591 36.90 -9.24 -27.62
N ALA A 592 35.80 -9.25 -26.85
CA ALA A 592 34.93 -8.08 -26.71
C ALA A 592 35.59 -6.95 -25.89
N ALA A 593 36.33 -7.29 -24.83
CA ALA A 593 37.06 -6.34 -24.01
C ALA A 593 38.11 -5.55 -24.82
N ASP A 594 38.79 -6.21 -25.76
CA ASP A 594 39.84 -5.57 -26.58
C ASP A 594 39.27 -4.66 -27.68
N ARG A 595 37.99 -4.84 -28.02
CA ARG A 595 37.27 -3.99 -28.98
C ARG A 595 36.60 -2.79 -28.31
N SER A 596 36.56 -2.75 -26.98
CA SER A 596 35.98 -1.64 -26.24
C SER A 596 36.85 -0.39 -26.36
N PRO A 597 36.27 0.82 -26.44
CA PRO A 597 37.00 2.08 -26.29
C PRO A 597 37.82 2.17 -25.00
N HIS A 598 37.45 1.41 -23.96
CA HIS A 598 38.07 1.42 -22.63
C HIS A 598 39.00 0.22 -22.38
N ALA A 599 39.46 -0.47 -23.43
CA ALA A 599 40.26 -1.70 -23.32
C ALA A 599 41.48 -1.57 -22.39
N ALA A 600 42.20 -0.44 -22.45
CA ALA A 600 43.37 -0.19 -21.61
C ALA A 600 43.03 -0.07 -20.11
N ASP A 601 41.91 0.57 -19.79
CA ASP A 601 41.46 0.73 -18.40
C ASP A 601 40.93 -0.59 -17.83
N LEU A 602 40.19 -1.36 -18.63
CA LEU A 602 39.73 -2.70 -18.27
C LEU A 602 40.91 -3.66 -18.02
N ALA A 603 41.95 -3.60 -18.86
CA ALA A 603 43.17 -4.38 -18.68
C ALA A 603 43.87 -4.07 -17.36
N ARG A 604 44.10 -2.78 -17.09
CA ARG A 604 44.72 -2.30 -15.84
C ARG A 604 43.92 -2.72 -14.60
N ALA A 605 42.59 -2.65 -14.67
CA ALA A 605 41.70 -3.03 -13.58
C ALA A 605 41.83 -4.51 -13.21
N GLU A 606 41.85 -5.38 -14.22
CA GLU A 606 41.98 -6.82 -14.04
C GLU A 606 43.38 -7.19 -13.51
N ASP A 607 44.44 -6.57 -14.03
CA ASP A 607 45.81 -6.79 -13.56
C ASP A 607 45.99 -6.35 -12.10
N LYS A 608 45.37 -5.22 -11.73
CA LYS A 608 45.32 -4.74 -10.34
C LYS A 608 44.61 -5.74 -9.43
N ALA A 609 43.44 -6.24 -9.82
CA ALA A 609 42.70 -7.24 -9.05
C ALA A 609 43.53 -8.53 -8.83
N LYS A 610 44.18 -9.03 -9.89
CA LYS A 610 45.09 -10.19 -9.83
C LYS A 610 46.27 -9.95 -8.87
N SER A 611 46.87 -8.75 -8.91
CA SER A 611 48.00 -8.40 -8.04
C SER A 611 47.63 -8.32 -6.55
N THR A 612 46.37 -8.02 -6.23
CA THR A 612 45.87 -7.91 -4.84
C THR A 612 45.42 -9.23 -4.21
N GLY A 613 45.55 -10.36 -4.93
CA GLY A 613 45.20 -11.68 -4.41
C GLY A 613 43.70 -11.92 -4.25
N LEU A 614 42.84 -11.10 -4.86
CA LEU A 614 41.40 -11.34 -4.89
C LEU A 614 41.09 -12.57 -5.76
N LYS A 615 40.24 -13.45 -5.22
CA LYS A 615 39.91 -14.77 -5.78
C LYS A 615 39.39 -14.64 -7.21
N ASP A 616 39.92 -15.45 -8.12
CA ASP A 616 39.37 -15.64 -9.47
C ASP A 616 37.88 -16.04 -9.37
N ALA A 617 36.97 -15.08 -9.59
CA ALA A 617 35.53 -15.34 -9.53
C ALA A 617 35.00 -16.26 -10.65
N VAL A 618 35.88 -16.66 -11.57
CA VAL A 618 35.59 -17.59 -12.67
C VAL A 618 36.86 -18.39 -12.92
N PRO A 619 36.97 -19.66 -12.50
CA PRO A 619 38.14 -20.48 -12.83
C PRO A 619 38.31 -20.53 -14.35
N ASP A 620 39.49 -20.18 -14.85
CA ASP A 620 39.83 -20.43 -16.25
C ASP A 620 40.11 -21.94 -16.36
N GLY A 621 39.18 -22.69 -16.95
CA GLY A 621 39.45 -24.07 -17.37
C GLY A 621 39.00 -25.23 -16.47
N GLN A 622 38.23 -25.05 -15.39
CA GLN A 622 37.52 -26.18 -14.79
C GLN A 622 36.16 -26.34 -15.46
N LYS A 623 36.10 -27.23 -16.45
CA LYS A 623 34.84 -27.68 -17.07
C LYS A 623 33.89 -28.15 -15.97
N GLN A 624 32.68 -27.58 -15.97
CA GLN A 624 31.66 -27.84 -14.95
C GLN A 624 31.32 -29.33 -14.91
N VAL A 625 31.46 -29.99 -13.76
CA VAL A 625 30.96 -31.36 -13.56
C VAL A 625 29.58 -31.26 -12.93
N VAL A 626 28.60 -31.92 -13.53
CA VAL A 626 27.21 -32.00 -13.06
C VAL A 626 26.85 -33.46 -12.82
N GLU A 627 26.02 -33.73 -11.81
CA GLU A 627 25.47 -35.07 -11.58
C GLU A 627 24.14 -35.19 -12.34
N LEU A 628 24.02 -36.20 -13.21
CA LEU A 628 22.88 -36.42 -14.09
C LEU A 628 22.18 -37.74 -13.77
N GLU A 629 20.87 -37.75 -13.96
CA GLU A 629 20.03 -38.95 -13.96
C GLU A 629 19.29 -39.01 -15.30
N LEU A 630 19.57 -40.02 -16.11
CA LEU A 630 19.00 -40.13 -17.46
C LEU A 630 17.50 -40.45 -17.39
N THR A 631 16.71 -39.74 -18.19
CA THR A 631 15.25 -39.87 -18.24
C THR A 631 14.73 -40.41 -19.56
N GLU A 632 15.49 -40.22 -20.65
CA GLU A 632 15.19 -40.78 -21.97
C GLU A 632 16.48 -40.94 -22.78
N ILE A 633 16.65 -42.05 -23.49
CA ILE A 633 17.75 -42.27 -24.45
C ILE A 633 17.16 -42.26 -25.85
N CYS A 634 17.57 -41.29 -26.68
CA CYS A 634 17.07 -41.16 -28.05
C CYS A 634 17.91 -41.94 -29.05
N ASP A 635 19.23 -41.95 -28.88
CA ASP A 635 20.19 -42.77 -29.63
C ASP A 635 21.47 -42.97 -28.79
N GLY A 636 22.49 -43.65 -29.35
CA GLY A 636 23.75 -43.92 -28.65
C GLY A 636 24.58 -42.70 -28.23
N ALA A 637 24.22 -41.48 -28.65
CA ALA A 637 24.91 -40.24 -28.31
C ALA A 637 23.97 -39.10 -27.89
N HIS A 638 22.65 -39.29 -27.84
CA HIS A 638 21.65 -38.25 -27.56
C HIS A 638 20.62 -38.75 -26.55
N PHE A 639 20.45 -38.00 -25.46
CA PHE A 639 19.58 -38.37 -24.34
C PHE A 639 19.07 -37.13 -23.60
N TYR A 640 18.05 -37.32 -22.77
CA TYR A 640 17.56 -36.34 -21.80
C TYR A 640 17.88 -36.79 -20.38
N ALA A 641 18.11 -35.83 -19.49
CA ALA A 641 18.42 -36.10 -18.09
C ALA A 641 17.87 -35.02 -17.15
N HIS A 642 17.74 -35.38 -15.87
CA HIS A 642 17.62 -34.45 -14.76
C HIS A 642 18.99 -34.15 -14.16
N VAL A 643 19.15 -32.95 -13.60
CA VAL A 643 20.31 -32.63 -12.77
C VAL A 643 20.00 -33.04 -11.33
N ALA A 644 20.80 -33.94 -10.75
CA ALA A 644 20.44 -34.68 -9.52
C ALA A 644 20.27 -33.81 -8.24
N THR A 645 20.69 -32.55 -8.26
CA THR A 645 20.54 -31.61 -7.14
C THR A 645 19.17 -30.92 -7.08
N ASP A 646 18.33 -31.07 -8.11
CA ASP A 646 17.05 -30.37 -8.21
C ASP A 646 15.89 -31.21 -7.63
N SER A 647 15.42 -30.85 -6.41
CA SER A 647 14.23 -31.44 -5.79
C SER A 647 12.90 -30.95 -6.39
N THR A 648 12.97 -30.24 -7.52
CA THR A 648 11.88 -29.50 -8.16
C THR A 648 10.92 -30.41 -8.91
N VAL A 649 11.38 -31.53 -9.48
CA VAL A 649 10.56 -32.43 -10.32
C VAL A 649 9.47 -33.11 -9.51
N ALA A 650 9.79 -33.62 -8.31
CA ALA A 650 8.80 -34.29 -7.46
C ALA A 650 7.70 -33.35 -6.97
N ALA A 651 8.07 -32.14 -6.53
CA ALA A 651 7.12 -31.13 -6.09
C ALA A 651 6.23 -30.63 -7.25
N LEU A 652 6.81 -30.50 -8.45
CA LEU A 652 6.08 -30.15 -9.66
C LEU A 652 5.08 -31.24 -10.06
N GLN A 653 5.47 -32.52 -9.94
CA GLN A 653 4.60 -33.65 -10.21
C GLN A 653 3.37 -33.67 -9.28
N GLU A 654 3.56 -33.38 -7.98
CA GLU A 654 2.46 -33.26 -7.02
C GLU A 654 1.49 -32.13 -7.39
N GLN A 655 2.02 -30.98 -7.80
CA GLN A 655 1.19 -29.83 -8.23
C GLN A 655 0.39 -30.12 -9.52
N ILE A 656 0.99 -30.83 -10.48
CA ILE A 656 0.31 -31.24 -11.71
C ILE A 656 -0.82 -32.23 -11.39
N ALA A 657 -0.55 -33.21 -10.53
CA ALA A 657 -1.55 -34.18 -10.09
C ALA A 657 -2.74 -33.50 -9.41
N ALA A 658 -2.47 -32.55 -8.50
CA ALA A 658 -3.51 -31.76 -7.83
C ALA A 658 -4.34 -30.92 -8.81
N SER A 659 -3.69 -30.29 -9.80
CA SER A 659 -4.35 -29.48 -10.84
C SER A 659 -5.20 -30.32 -11.80
N CYS A 660 -4.78 -31.56 -12.08
CA CYS A 660 -5.43 -32.44 -13.07
C CYS A 660 -6.48 -33.40 -12.47
N GLY A 661 -6.62 -33.47 -11.14
CA GLY A 661 -7.47 -34.44 -10.42
C GLY A 661 -8.99 -34.24 -10.50
N GLY A 662 -9.48 -33.12 -11.06
CA GLY A 662 -10.92 -32.86 -11.22
C GLY A 662 -11.54 -33.55 -12.45
N ASN A 663 -12.73 -34.13 -12.29
CA ASN A 663 -13.58 -34.59 -13.40
C ASN A 663 -14.21 -33.38 -14.11
N GLY A 664 -13.48 -32.82 -15.07
CA GLY A 664 -13.98 -31.83 -16.01
C GLY A 664 -13.36 -32.09 -17.38
N ASP A 665 -14.09 -32.79 -18.24
CA ASP A 665 -13.73 -33.02 -19.64
C ASP A 665 -14.80 -32.39 -20.54
N GLY A 666 -14.36 -31.72 -21.61
CA GLY A 666 -15.27 -31.26 -22.66
C GLY A 666 -14.90 -29.97 -23.40
N GLY A 667 -14.00 -29.14 -22.88
CA GLY A 667 -13.73 -27.81 -23.45
C GLY A 667 -12.33 -27.55 -24.01
N TYR A 668 -11.33 -28.39 -23.68
CA TYR A 668 -9.96 -28.15 -24.12
C TYR A 668 -9.77 -28.58 -25.58
N GLU A 669 -9.34 -27.64 -26.43
CA GLU A 669 -8.97 -27.90 -27.82
C GLU A 669 -7.44 -27.82 -27.97
N PRO A 670 -6.73 -28.96 -28.01
CA PRO A 670 -5.28 -28.95 -28.07
C PRO A 670 -4.79 -28.43 -29.43
N LYS A 671 -3.79 -27.54 -29.39
CA LYS A 671 -3.17 -26.94 -30.58
C LYS A 671 -1.70 -27.32 -30.67
N VAL A 672 -1.25 -27.69 -31.86
CA VAL A 672 0.16 -27.95 -32.15
C VAL A 672 1.01 -26.74 -31.74
N GLY A 673 2.09 -26.98 -31.02
CA GLY A 673 2.99 -25.97 -30.47
C GLY A 673 2.61 -25.46 -29.07
N HIS A 674 1.41 -25.72 -28.58
CA HIS A 674 0.96 -25.28 -27.25
C HIS A 674 1.29 -26.29 -26.15
N THR A 675 1.48 -25.79 -24.93
CA THR A 675 1.66 -26.61 -23.73
C THR A 675 0.34 -27.04 -23.10
N CYS A 676 0.32 -28.26 -22.57
CA CYS A 676 -0.83 -28.92 -21.99
C CYS A 676 -0.41 -29.84 -20.84
N CYS A 677 -1.39 -30.39 -20.14
CA CYS A 677 -1.19 -31.59 -19.33
C CYS A 677 -1.54 -32.80 -20.21
N ALA A 678 -0.64 -33.79 -20.27
CA ALA A 678 -0.88 -35.05 -20.97
C ALA A 678 -0.75 -36.21 -19.99
N ARG A 679 -1.68 -37.16 -20.06
CA ARG A 679 -1.64 -38.37 -19.23
C ARG A 679 -0.84 -39.44 -19.94
N PHE A 680 0.34 -39.77 -19.43
CA PHE A 680 1.29 -40.68 -20.08
C PHE A 680 0.76 -42.12 -20.11
N THR A 681 0.88 -42.81 -21.24
CA THR A 681 0.26 -44.13 -21.46
C THR A 681 0.85 -45.24 -20.59
N ALA A 682 2.14 -45.17 -20.23
CA ALA A 682 2.82 -46.25 -19.52
C ALA A 682 2.48 -46.34 -18.03
N ASP A 683 2.21 -45.21 -17.36
CA ASP A 683 1.93 -45.16 -15.91
C ASP A 683 0.55 -44.57 -15.56
N ASN A 684 -0.16 -43.99 -16.54
CA ASN A 684 -1.42 -43.27 -16.36
C ASN A 684 -1.37 -42.02 -15.47
N GLU A 685 -0.20 -41.43 -15.28
CA GLU A 685 -0.02 -40.18 -14.53
C GLU A 685 -0.01 -38.95 -15.42
N TRP A 686 -0.31 -37.77 -14.85
CA TRP A 686 -0.37 -36.50 -15.59
C TRP A 686 0.98 -35.77 -15.56
N TYR A 687 1.38 -35.24 -16.71
CA TYR A 687 2.66 -34.55 -16.87
C TYR A 687 2.50 -33.29 -17.72
N ARG A 688 3.43 -32.33 -17.59
CA ARG A 688 3.49 -31.19 -18.52
C ARG A 688 4.04 -31.65 -19.85
N ALA A 689 3.31 -31.33 -20.90
CA ALA A 689 3.69 -31.69 -22.25
C ALA A 689 3.48 -30.53 -23.22
N LYS A 690 4.07 -30.65 -24.40
CA LYS A 690 3.83 -29.79 -25.55
C LYS A 690 3.29 -30.63 -26.69
N VAL A 691 2.19 -30.19 -27.30
CA VAL A 691 1.65 -30.86 -28.49
C VAL A 691 2.58 -30.61 -29.65
N VAL A 692 3.11 -31.69 -30.25
CA VAL A 692 4.11 -31.61 -31.31
C VAL A 692 3.51 -31.84 -32.68
N SER A 693 2.57 -32.78 -32.80
CA SER A 693 1.80 -33.04 -34.01
C SER A 693 0.43 -33.61 -33.65
N ARG A 694 -0.46 -33.67 -34.66
CA ARG A 694 -1.85 -34.12 -34.51
C ARG A 694 -2.28 -34.88 -35.77
N THR A 695 -2.94 -36.02 -35.61
CA THR A 695 -3.72 -36.71 -36.65
C THR A 695 -5.22 -36.42 -36.45
N ALA A 696 -6.11 -37.08 -37.19
CA ALA A 696 -7.56 -36.90 -37.00
C ALA A 696 -8.04 -37.32 -35.60
N THR A 697 -7.36 -38.30 -34.98
CA THR A 697 -7.82 -38.97 -33.75
C THR A 697 -6.83 -38.88 -32.59
N GLU A 698 -5.55 -38.61 -32.87
CA GLU A 698 -4.46 -38.71 -31.90
C GLU A 698 -3.54 -37.49 -31.92
N TYR A 699 -2.85 -37.28 -30.81
CA TYR A 699 -1.92 -36.19 -30.57
C TYR A 699 -0.57 -36.75 -30.14
N THR A 700 0.50 -36.36 -30.83
CA THR A 700 1.86 -36.62 -30.36
C THR A 700 2.27 -35.51 -29.42
N VAL A 701 2.65 -35.87 -28.21
CA VAL A 701 3.06 -34.94 -27.15
C VAL A 701 4.51 -35.20 -26.72
N PHE A 702 5.23 -34.15 -26.37
CA PHE A 702 6.59 -34.20 -25.81
C PHE A 702 6.54 -33.75 -24.36
N PHE A 703 7.00 -34.59 -23.43
CA PHE A 703 6.99 -34.29 -22.00
C PHE A 703 8.15 -33.37 -21.66
N LEU A 704 7.83 -32.15 -21.24
CA LEU A 704 8.80 -31.08 -21.00
C LEU A 704 9.78 -31.40 -19.89
N ASP A 705 9.34 -32.24 -18.95
CA ASP A 705 10.08 -32.55 -17.74
C ASP A 705 10.84 -33.86 -17.82
N TYR A 706 10.62 -34.68 -18.85
CA TYR A 706 11.26 -36.00 -18.97
C TYR A 706 11.93 -36.25 -20.33
N GLY A 707 11.60 -35.45 -21.36
CA GLY A 707 12.25 -35.52 -22.68
C GLY A 707 11.71 -36.62 -23.61
N ASN A 708 10.88 -37.53 -23.10
CA ASN A 708 10.24 -38.55 -23.91
C ASN A 708 8.96 -38.02 -24.60
N SER A 709 8.46 -38.77 -25.58
CA SER A 709 7.21 -38.48 -26.28
C SER A 709 6.20 -39.62 -26.16
N ASP A 710 4.93 -39.32 -26.41
CA ASP A 710 3.83 -40.30 -26.40
C ASP A 710 2.74 -39.90 -27.40
N VAL A 711 1.95 -40.88 -27.85
CA VAL A 711 0.81 -40.68 -28.76
C VAL A 711 -0.47 -40.95 -27.99
N VAL A 712 -1.28 -39.92 -27.79
CA VAL A 712 -2.45 -39.99 -26.91
C VAL A 712 -3.72 -39.46 -27.59
N PRO A 713 -4.90 -40.04 -27.30
CA PRO A 713 -6.17 -39.46 -27.71
C PRO A 713 -6.46 -38.15 -26.97
N LYS A 714 -7.37 -37.33 -27.51
CA LYS A 714 -7.80 -36.06 -26.90
C LYS A 714 -8.24 -36.21 -25.43
N SER A 715 -8.85 -37.34 -25.07
CA SER A 715 -9.32 -37.65 -23.70
C SER A 715 -8.20 -37.74 -22.65
N ARG A 716 -6.93 -37.79 -23.07
CA ARG A 716 -5.76 -37.79 -22.18
C ARG A 716 -5.06 -36.44 -22.15
N LEU A 717 -5.70 -35.38 -22.65
CA LEU A 717 -5.15 -34.02 -22.68
C LEU A 717 -6.03 -33.03 -21.90
N LYS A 718 -5.40 -32.17 -21.11
CA LYS A 718 -6.04 -31.08 -20.38
C LYS A 718 -5.27 -29.78 -20.57
N ALA A 719 -5.95 -28.65 -20.34
CA ALA A 719 -5.27 -27.36 -20.27
C ALA A 719 -4.28 -27.35 -19.10
N LEU A 720 -3.10 -26.79 -19.31
CA LEU A 720 -2.10 -26.58 -18.26
C LEU A 720 -2.42 -25.28 -17.51
N ASP A 721 -2.39 -25.32 -16.18
CA ASP A 721 -2.50 -24.12 -15.35
C ASP A 721 -1.40 -23.11 -15.71
N ALA A 722 -1.75 -21.84 -15.84
CA ALA A 722 -0.81 -20.79 -16.24
C ALA A 722 0.37 -20.64 -15.24
N SER A 723 0.15 -20.93 -13.96
CA SER A 723 1.20 -20.94 -12.92
C SER A 723 2.22 -22.06 -13.11
N LEU A 724 1.85 -23.13 -13.81
CA LEU A 724 2.71 -24.29 -14.10
C LEU A 724 3.28 -24.25 -15.54
N GLY A 725 3.00 -23.18 -16.30
CA GLY A 725 3.49 -23.02 -17.66
C GLY A 725 5.02 -22.85 -17.75
N PRO A 726 5.63 -23.10 -18.93
CA PRO A 726 7.08 -23.00 -19.13
C PRO A 726 7.65 -21.59 -18.90
N GLN A 727 6.80 -20.56 -18.87
CA GLN A 727 7.18 -19.18 -18.54
C GLN A 727 7.41 -18.96 -17.04
N MET A 728 6.74 -19.75 -16.19
CA MET A 728 6.80 -19.66 -14.73
C MET A 728 7.72 -20.74 -14.15
N VAL A 729 7.65 -21.96 -14.69
CA VAL A 729 8.49 -23.08 -14.28
C VAL A 729 9.16 -23.64 -15.54
N SER A 730 10.49 -23.53 -15.65
CA SER A 730 11.22 -24.00 -16.83
C SER A 730 11.04 -25.52 -17.04
N PRO A 731 11.16 -26.04 -18.27
CA PRO A 731 11.25 -27.49 -18.53
C PRO A 731 12.36 -28.13 -17.69
N GLN A 732 12.08 -29.26 -17.05
CA GLN A 732 13.05 -29.92 -16.16
C GLN A 732 13.95 -30.93 -16.89
N ALA A 733 13.57 -31.41 -18.08
CA ALA A 733 14.44 -32.26 -18.89
C ALA A 733 15.53 -31.42 -19.56
N VAL A 734 16.77 -31.81 -19.33
CA VAL A 734 17.95 -31.22 -19.97
C VAL A 734 18.35 -32.09 -21.16
N GLU A 735 18.30 -31.53 -22.37
CA GLU A 735 18.77 -32.20 -23.58
C GLU A 735 20.31 -32.29 -23.56
N CYS A 736 20.84 -33.50 -23.71
CA CYS A 736 22.26 -33.80 -23.62
C CYS A 736 22.74 -34.62 -24.82
N ARG A 737 23.98 -34.36 -25.25
CA ARG A 737 24.67 -35.18 -26.25
C ARG A 737 26.08 -35.50 -25.79
N LEU A 738 26.57 -36.68 -26.15
CA LEU A 738 27.96 -37.03 -25.93
C LEU A 738 28.86 -36.11 -26.78
N ALA A 739 29.78 -35.42 -26.11
CA ALA A 739 30.56 -34.35 -26.70
C ALA A 739 31.35 -34.83 -27.93
N TYR A 740 31.06 -34.20 -29.07
CA TYR A 740 31.72 -34.43 -30.36
C TYR A 740 31.60 -35.85 -30.92
N LEU A 741 30.60 -36.62 -30.48
CA LEU A 741 30.32 -37.97 -30.96
C LEU A 741 29.02 -38.04 -31.77
N ILE A 742 29.01 -38.93 -32.76
CA ILE A 742 27.88 -39.21 -33.64
C ILE A 742 27.57 -40.70 -33.54
N ALA A 743 26.33 -41.02 -33.20
CA ALA A 743 25.78 -42.37 -33.29
C ALA A 743 25.17 -42.62 -34.66
N ASN A 744 25.21 -43.86 -35.15
CA ASN A 744 24.33 -44.26 -36.24
C ASN A 744 22.87 -44.20 -35.76
N PRO A 745 21.90 -43.83 -36.61
CA PRO A 745 20.50 -43.86 -36.26
C PRO A 745 20.10 -45.27 -35.75
N PRO A 746 19.19 -45.37 -34.75
CA PRO A 746 18.69 -46.66 -34.27
C PRO A 746 18.06 -47.52 -35.39
N ASP A 747 17.50 -46.85 -36.40
CA ASP A 747 16.80 -47.45 -37.52
C ASP A 747 17.76 -48.02 -38.59
N ASP A 748 19.07 -47.81 -38.43
CA ASP A 748 20.13 -48.13 -39.39
C ASP A 748 20.96 -49.36 -38.93
N GLY A 749 20.25 -50.46 -38.69
CA GLY A 749 20.84 -51.76 -38.37
C GLY A 749 21.07 -52.05 -36.88
N ALA A 750 21.61 -53.24 -36.60
CA ALA A 750 21.84 -53.75 -35.24
C ALA A 750 22.86 -52.90 -34.45
N GLU A 751 23.71 -52.16 -35.16
CA GLU A 751 24.81 -51.36 -34.65
C GLU A 751 24.32 -50.08 -33.93
N GLY A 752 23.26 -49.43 -34.43
CA GLY A 752 22.65 -48.26 -33.79
C GLY A 752 21.95 -48.63 -32.46
N GLU A 753 21.26 -49.77 -32.44
CA GLU A 753 20.67 -50.32 -31.21
C GLU A 753 21.74 -50.75 -30.19
N GLU A 754 22.87 -51.29 -30.65
CA GLU A 754 23.99 -51.71 -29.79
C GLU A 754 24.63 -50.50 -29.10
N ALA A 755 24.77 -49.36 -29.78
CA ALA A 755 25.26 -48.11 -29.19
C ALA A 755 24.31 -47.55 -28.11
N ALA A 756 23.00 -47.56 -28.37
CA ALA A 756 22.00 -47.14 -27.38
C ALA A 756 21.93 -48.09 -26.17
N ARG A 757 22.08 -49.41 -26.38
CA ARG A 757 22.23 -50.40 -25.28
C ARG A 757 23.42 -50.11 -24.42
N ALA A 758 24.59 -49.91 -25.03
CA ALA A 758 25.82 -49.68 -24.28
C ALA A 758 25.75 -48.39 -23.45
N LEU A 759 25.14 -47.32 -23.98
CA LEU A 759 24.86 -46.10 -23.21
C LEU A 759 23.88 -46.37 -22.05
N SER A 760 22.83 -47.17 -22.29
CA SER A 760 21.87 -47.57 -21.26
C SER A 760 22.54 -48.37 -20.14
N ASP A 761 23.31 -49.41 -20.47
CA ASP A 761 24.03 -50.23 -19.48
C ASP A 761 25.02 -49.40 -18.65
N ALA A 762 25.66 -48.42 -19.29
CA ALA A 762 26.60 -47.53 -18.62
C ALA A 762 25.89 -46.55 -17.67
N ALA A 763 24.80 -45.90 -18.10
CA ALA A 763 24.29 -44.70 -17.44
C ALA A 763 22.81 -44.74 -17.00
N TRP A 764 21.98 -45.64 -17.52
CA TRP A 764 20.55 -45.71 -17.17
C TRP A 764 20.33 -46.24 -15.74
N GLY A 765 19.38 -45.64 -15.01
CA GLY A 765 19.05 -46.01 -13.63
C GLY A 765 20.16 -45.73 -12.61
N LYS A 766 21.22 -45.00 -13.00
CA LYS A 766 22.35 -44.61 -12.16
C LYS A 766 22.48 -43.08 -12.14
N ARG A 767 23.07 -42.55 -11.07
CA ARG A 767 23.54 -41.17 -11.05
C ARG A 767 24.93 -41.13 -11.64
N VAL A 768 25.11 -40.38 -12.72
CA VAL A 768 26.38 -40.30 -13.46
C VAL A 768 26.92 -38.88 -13.40
N PHE A 769 28.23 -38.76 -13.19
CA PHE A 769 28.89 -37.45 -13.28
C PHE A 769 29.20 -37.15 -14.75
N ALA A 770 28.83 -35.95 -15.18
CA ALA A 770 29.02 -35.49 -16.55
C ALA A 770 29.83 -34.21 -16.52
N ARG A 771 30.96 -34.20 -17.22
CA ARG A 771 31.73 -32.99 -17.48
C ARG A 771 31.13 -32.27 -18.67
N VAL A 772 30.69 -31.03 -18.47
CA VAL A 772 30.13 -30.18 -19.54
C VAL A 772 31.29 -29.63 -20.37
N GLU A 773 31.38 -30.12 -21.60
CA GLU A 773 32.43 -29.77 -22.57
C GLU A 773 32.07 -28.51 -23.34
N ASP A 774 30.79 -28.38 -23.73
CA ASP A 774 30.26 -27.23 -24.46
C ASP A 774 28.74 -27.12 -24.30
N ARG A 775 28.16 -26.03 -24.81
CA ARG A 775 26.70 -25.84 -24.88
C ARG A 775 26.31 -25.28 -26.23
N ASP A 776 25.45 -26.00 -26.95
CA ASP A 776 24.92 -25.55 -28.23
C ASP A 776 23.39 -25.44 -28.22
N ALA A 777 22.87 -24.25 -28.54
CA ALA A 777 21.43 -23.95 -28.61
C ALA A 777 20.56 -24.40 -27.41
N GLY A 778 21.15 -24.67 -26.24
CA GLY A 778 20.46 -25.18 -25.06
C GLY A 778 20.73 -26.66 -24.76
N VAL A 779 21.36 -27.38 -25.67
CA VAL A 779 21.83 -28.77 -25.52
C VAL A 779 23.20 -28.79 -24.86
N LEU A 780 23.37 -29.64 -23.85
CA LEU A 780 24.67 -29.84 -23.20
C LEU A 780 25.50 -30.86 -23.99
N LEU A 781 26.72 -30.47 -24.41
CA LEU A 781 27.71 -31.42 -24.90
C LEU A 781 28.52 -31.92 -23.71
N VAL A 782 28.42 -33.21 -23.41
CA VAL A 782 28.95 -33.78 -22.17
C VAL A 782 29.89 -34.96 -22.39
N THR A 783 30.88 -35.06 -21.52
CA THR A 783 31.65 -36.28 -21.31
C THR A 783 31.15 -36.96 -20.04
N LEU A 784 30.51 -38.12 -20.19
CA LEU A 784 30.09 -38.94 -19.06
C LEU A 784 31.31 -39.60 -18.43
N LEU A 785 31.44 -39.46 -17.12
CA LEU A 785 32.54 -39.96 -16.31
C LEU A 785 32.13 -41.29 -15.69
N ASP A 786 33.02 -42.26 -15.73
CA ASP A 786 32.86 -43.59 -15.14
C ASP A 786 34.10 -43.91 -14.29
N ASP A 787 33.89 -44.50 -13.11
CA ASP A 787 34.95 -44.81 -12.15
C ASP A 787 35.87 -45.95 -12.63
N ALA A 788 35.40 -46.81 -13.54
CA ALA A 788 36.16 -47.95 -14.05
C ALA A 788 36.99 -47.62 -15.31
N THR A 789 36.43 -46.86 -16.26
CA THR A 789 37.04 -46.56 -17.56
C THR A 789 37.54 -45.12 -17.70
N GLY A 790 37.17 -44.22 -16.79
CA GLY A 790 37.48 -42.79 -16.83
C GLY A 790 36.52 -41.98 -17.72
N SER A 791 35.99 -42.56 -18.81
CA SER A 791 34.98 -41.93 -19.66
C SER A 791 34.16 -42.94 -20.46
N VAL A 792 32.83 -42.88 -20.30
CA VAL A 792 31.89 -43.67 -21.11
C VAL A 792 32.01 -43.31 -22.60
N ASN A 793 32.27 -42.03 -22.92
CA ASN A 793 32.45 -41.57 -24.29
C ASN A 793 33.62 -42.30 -24.99
N GLU A 794 34.76 -42.43 -24.30
CA GLU A 794 35.93 -43.12 -24.86
C GLU A 794 35.69 -44.62 -25.00
N ASP A 795 35.01 -45.23 -24.03
CA ASP A 795 34.67 -46.65 -24.05
C ASP A 795 33.79 -47.01 -25.26
N LEU A 796 32.69 -46.27 -25.46
CA LEU A 796 31.78 -46.47 -26.60
C LEU A 796 32.47 -46.31 -27.96
N VAL A 797 33.38 -45.34 -28.08
CA VAL A 797 34.19 -45.17 -29.30
C VAL A 797 35.17 -46.32 -29.49
N SER A 798 35.81 -46.79 -28.42
CA SER A 798 36.80 -47.88 -28.49
C SER A 798 36.19 -49.23 -28.91
N GLN A 799 34.91 -49.44 -28.62
CA GLN A 799 34.13 -50.60 -29.06
C GLN A 799 33.65 -50.48 -30.51
N GLY A 800 33.84 -49.33 -31.15
CA GLY A 800 33.38 -49.04 -32.50
C GLY A 800 31.88 -48.79 -32.60
N LEU A 801 31.27 -48.27 -31.52
CA LEU A 801 29.82 -47.99 -31.46
C LEU A 801 29.47 -46.54 -31.85
N LEU A 802 30.44 -45.62 -31.76
CA LEU A 802 30.26 -44.19 -32.11
C LEU A 802 31.40 -43.69 -33.01
N LYS A 803 31.12 -42.65 -33.80
CA LYS A 803 32.09 -41.92 -34.63
C LYS A 803 32.39 -40.54 -34.06
N VAL A 804 33.56 -40.00 -34.38
CA VAL A 804 33.95 -38.64 -34.01
C VAL A 804 33.44 -37.63 -35.04
N ALA A 805 32.87 -36.52 -34.58
CA ALA A 805 32.36 -35.48 -35.45
C ALA A 805 33.50 -34.71 -36.17
N LYS A 806 33.33 -34.45 -37.47
CA LYS A 806 34.31 -33.71 -38.29
C LYS A 806 34.38 -32.21 -37.97
N LYS A 807 33.30 -31.63 -37.43
CA LYS A 807 33.19 -30.20 -37.10
C LYS A 807 33.07 -30.03 -35.59
N PHE A 808 33.99 -29.27 -35.00
CA PHE A 808 34.05 -28.98 -33.57
C PHE A 808 34.77 -27.64 -33.33
N ASP A 809 34.57 -27.03 -32.16
CA ASP A 809 35.29 -25.82 -31.76
C ASP A 809 36.79 -26.13 -31.63
N LYS A 810 37.65 -25.23 -32.13
CA LYS A 810 39.12 -25.36 -32.03
C LYS A 810 39.60 -25.61 -30.59
N ARG A 811 38.90 -25.12 -29.57
CA ARG A 811 39.21 -25.33 -28.15
C ARG A 811 39.08 -26.79 -27.72
N ALA A 812 38.25 -27.57 -28.42
CA ALA A 812 38.03 -28.99 -28.16
C ALA A 812 39.05 -29.91 -28.81
N ALA A 813 39.97 -29.36 -29.62
CA ALA A 813 40.96 -30.15 -30.36
C ALA A 813 41.73 -31.18 -29.52
N PRO A 814 42.15 -30.89 -28.26
CA PRO A 814 42.82 -31.90 -27.43
C PRO A 814 41.92 -33.10 -27.08
N LEU A 815 40.65 -32.87 -26.75
CA LEU A 815 39.69 -33.92 -26.43
C LEU A 815 39.33 -34.73 -27.68
N VAL A 816 39.03 -34.04 -28.77
CA VAL A 816 38.66 -34.68 -30.05
C VAL A 816 39.81 -35.52 -30.60
N LYS A 817 41.06 -35.08 -30.44
CA LYS A 817 42.23 -35.88 -30.82
C LYS A 817 42.26 -37.22 -30.08
N GLY A 818 42.03 -37.23 -28.77
CA GLY A 818 41.98 -38.47 -27.98
C GLY A 818 40.86 -39.41 -28.43
N LEU A 819 39.66 -38.86 -28.70
CA LEU A 819 38.54 -39.64 -29.24
C LEU A 819 38.84 -40.20 -30.63
N GLN A 820 39.51 -39.43 -31.49
CA GLN A 820 39.88 -39.86 -32.84
C GLN A 820 40.88 -41.03 -32.80
N GLU A 821 41.89 -40.98 -31.93
CA GLU A 821 42.87 -42.07 -31.76
C GLU A 821 42.17 -43.38 -31.35
N LYS A 822 41.16 -43.32 -30.48
CA LYS A 822 40.33 -44.49 -30.10
C LYS A 822 39.48 -45.00 -31.27
N CYS A 823 38.88 -44.08 -32.03
CA CYS A 823 38.07 -44.40 -33.20
C CYS A 823 38.89 -45.12 -34.28
N ASP A 824 40.10 -44.62 -34.57
CA ASP A 824 41.02 -45.20 -35.56
C ASP A 824 41.51 -46.60 -35.13
N ALA A 825 41.73 -46.80 -33.83
CA ALA A 825 42.06 -48.11 -33.26
C ALA A 825 40.91 -49.11 -33.41
N ALA A 826 39.67 -48.70 -33.14
CA ALA A 826 38.48 -49.54 -33.34
C ALA A 826 38.28 -49.89 -34.83
N LYS A 827 38.51 -48.93 -35.72
CA LYS A 827 38.47 -49.14 -37.18
C LYS A 827 39.51 -50.16 -37.65
N THR A 828 40.75 -50.04 -37.18
CA THR A 828 41.84 -50.98 -37.50
C THR A 828 41.52 -52.41 -37.03
N ARG A 829 40.88 -52.54 -35.86
CA ARG A 829 40.47 -53.82 -35.28
C ARG A 829 39.16 -54.38 -35.81
N ARG A 830 38.49 -53.68 -36.74
CA ARG A 830 37.20 -54.07 -37.33
C ARG A 830 36.13 -54.34 -36.25
N LEU A 831 36.05 -53.47 -35.24
CA LEU A 831 35.08 -53.58 -34.14
C LEU A 831 33.79 -52.81 -34.45
N GLY A 832 32.68 -53.21 -33.81
CA GLY A 832 31.37 -52.56 -33.94
C GLY A 832 30.95 -52.32 -35.41
N MET A 833 30.68 -51.06 -35.73
CA MET A 833 30.25 -50.63 -37.07
C MET A 833 31.29 -50.85 -38.18
N TRP A 834 32.55 -51.14 -37.83
CA TRP A 834 33.65 -51.33 -38.79
C TRP A 834 33.81 -52.78 -39.26
N LYS A 835 33.00 -53.73 -38.74
CA LYS A 835 33.10 -55.17 -39.00
C LYS A 835 32.91 -55.54 -40.48
N TYR A 836 32.02 -54.84 -41.19
CA TYR A 836 31.61 -55.20 -42.55
C TYR A 836 32.12 -54.26 -43.65
N GLY A 837 32.94 -53.27 -43.30
CA GLY A 837 33.47 -52.29 -44.24
C GLY A 837 33.76 -50.96 -43.56
N ASP A 838 34.29 -50.01 -44.34
CA ASP A 838 34.36 -48.62 -43.90
C ASP A 838 32.99 -48.00 -44.18
N VAL A 839 32.33 -47.47 -43.14
CA VAL A 839 31.04 -46.81 -43.32
C VAL A 839 31.30 -45.50 -44.08
N ASP A 840 30.74 -45.38 -45.29
CA ASP A 840 30.96 -44.24 -46.19
C ASP A 840 30.62 -42.90 -45.53
N ASP A 841 31.36 -41.90 -46.00
CA ASP A 841 31.58 -40.58 -45.42
C ASP A 841 30.50 -39.57 -45.86
N ASP A 842 29.21 -39.93 -45.78
CA ASP A 842 28.15 -38.98 -46.09
C ASP A 842 28.16 -37.82 -45.09
N ASP A 843 28.27 -36.60 -45.61
CA ASP A 843 28.33 -35.32 -44.90
C ASP A 843 27.00 -35.02 -44.18
N GLU A 844 26.58 -35.85 -43.23
CA GLU A 844 25.63 -35.41 -42.21
C GLU A 844 26.35 -34.39 -41.33
N ALA A 845 26.21 -33.13 -41.73
CA ALA A 845 26.49 -32.01 -40.86
C ALA A 845 25.83 -32.28 -39.50
N LEU A 846 26.48 -31.83 -38.42
CA LEU A 846 25.78 -31.53 -37.18
C LEU A 846 24.77 -30.42 -37.49
N ASP A 847 23.64 -30.76 -38.13
CA ASP A 847 22.50 -29.88 -38.32
C ASP A 847 21.76 -29.86 -36.99
N PHE A 848 22.19 -28.95 -36.13
CA PHE A 848 21.65 -28.69 -34.80
C PHE A 848 20.25 -28.05 -34.83
N GLY A 849 19.57 -28.10 -35.98
CA GLY A 849 18.33 -27.39 -36.27
C GLY A 849 17.07 -28.27 -36.29
N MET A 850 15.94 -27.57 -36.31
CA MET A 850 14.54 -28.00 -36.30
C MET A 850 14.14 -29.02 -37.41
N ASN A 851 15.05 -29.38 -38.32
CA ASN A 851 14.84 -30.37 -39.38
C ASN A 851 14.98 -31.82 -38.89
N ARG A 852 15.84 -32.11 -37.90
CA ARG A 852 15.96 -33.46 -37.34
C ARG A 852 14.76 -33.82 -36.46
N VAL A 853 14.21 -32.84 -35.73
CA VAL A 853 12.94 -32.99 -35.00
C VAL A 853 11.78 -33.29 -35.95
N LYS A 854 11.72 -32.68 -37.13
CA LYS A 854 10.73 -33.05 -38.17
C LYS A 854 10.91 -34.47 -38.70
N LYS A 855 12.16 -34.96 -38.84
CA LYS A 855 12.45 -36.36 -39.23
C LYS A 855 12.13 -37.36 -38.11
N GLN A 856 12.49 -37.07 -36.85
CA GLN A 856 12.19 -37.92 -35.69
C GLN A 856 10.68 -37.96 -35.37
N LEU A 857 9.95 -36.86 -35.56
CA LEU A 857 8.49 -36.84 -35.44
C LEU A 857 7.79 -37.58 -36.58
N ALA A 858 8.39 -37.61 -37.77
CA ALA A 858 7.89 -38.43 -38.87
C ALA A 858 8.12 -39.93 -38.61
N ALA A 859 9.23 -40.31 -37.99
CA ALA A 859 9.53 -41.69 -37.60
C ALA A 859 8.73 -42.16 -36.37
N ALA A 860 8.57 -41.30 -35.35
CA ALA A 860 7.76 -41.58 -34.16
C ALA A 860 6.25 -41.67 -34.45
N ALA A 861 5.76 -41.11 -35.56
CA ALA A 861 4.39 -41.28 -36.01
C ALA A 861 4.10 -42.67 -36.62
N THR A 862 5.14 -43.49 -36.86
CA THR A 862 5.03 -44.80 -37.52
C THR A 862 5.43 -46.01 -36.67
N ALA A 863 5.95 -45.82 -35.45
CA ALA A 863 6.35 -46.92 -34.57
C ALA A 863 5.50 -46.94 -33.28
N PRO A 864 4.93 -48.09 -32.86
CA PRO A 864 4.23 -48.19 -31.58
C PRO A 864 5.22 -47.95 -30.42
N SER A 865 4.82 -47.08 -29.48
CA SER A 865 5.62 -46.72 -28.31
C SER A 865 5.72 -47.89 -27.33
N SER A 866 6.77 -48.69 -27.47
CA SER A 866 7.33 -49.43 -26.35
C SER A 866 8.81 -49.09 -26.31
N ASN A 867 9.19 -48.13 -25.46
CA ASN A 867 10.59 -47.93 -25.13
C ASN A 867 11.09 -49.24 -24.46
N PRO A 868 12.01 -50.01 -25.07
CA PRO A 868 12.41 -51.33 -24.58
C PRO A 868 13.16 -51.27 -23.24
N TRP A 869 13.52 -50.07 -22.77
CA TRP A 869 14.28 -49.83 -21.53
C TRP A 869 13.40 -49.63 -20.29
N LYS A 870 12.07 -49.54 -20.45
CA LYS A 870 11.11 -49.51 -19.33
C LYS A 870 10.49 -50.89 -19.12
N LYS A 871 11.12 -51.70 -18.27
CA LYS A 871 10.51 -52.86 -17.61
C LYS A 871 10.65 -52.75 -16.11
#